data_AF-A0A946QFB2-F1
#
_entry.id   AF-A0A946QFB2-F1
#
_cell.length_a   1.000
_cell.length_b   1.000
_cell.length_c   1.000
_cell.angle_alpha   90.00
_cell.angle_beta   90.00
_cell.angle_gamma   90.00
#
_symmetry.space_group_name_H-M   'P 1'
#
loop_
_entity.id
_entity.type
_entity.pdbx_description
1 polymer ?
#
loop_
_entity_poly.entity_id
_entity_poly.type
_entity_poly.pdbx_seq_one_letter_code
_entity_poly.pdbx_strand_id
1 'polypeptide(L)'
;MNKKTVMIVTPPLTSPAMPSFTGAFAAGCFLREAQNASVYDANLDFFTNHVFSKKVLEQGFKLAVQKKENGLISTEDFRVLEKIFQSQSSRPFSTQFFRSESFYDPEKYFTAKSQIDDLLLIYSAAFYPSRIRWRLLKGSVIDDYKNQLFISFCHEKFGMMLKQVLPKVVIFALDSESQISGTNTMINYIKTIFPEIQTIILQNKNYAESDTFAADHTFSLQNLPFFLKWINTTWKCKNQDTNLEPDFSLFPLKQYLTPELILPLKPCLFKDSSSFWDLVAKLKDKLGAKGFLFENPISSFEIFLKKKEFSELFYGVQSDMENLDKMVVGNENQNLFSSGMTLIQWENPGKKEDLKIKSLWNLSKIGVWNHVGLTGLFRSALKNDWLRFISLNPNIAHSFENLSGAGPYCKPDLNGIDPSLQSYSGVKKLPGEPFWKFLSDPAHLLLYLKRKGKKNLFCLRTDKINKTLISLGSGITFHFRKPDELPPGFLDEICAMVKAGGSVDTKYVRYNLERAYLIGYAQENGIIVGNSSLKHPRAEFIERLDTITGLNFNHFVERGYTSVRPEYRALGVGARLLKGLTKGAEQYKIFSIISEDNTATQKIAQKNKTKKIAVYYSEKVGKELGIWMPEYMIEKEWKLKL
;
A
#
# COMPACT_ATOMS: atom_id res chain seq x y z
N MET A 1 -44.16 22.64 -17.57
CA MET A 1 -43.92 21.52 -16.62
C MET A 1 -42.79 21.89 -15.70
N ASN A 2 -42.99 21.90 -14.37
CA ASN A 2 -41.90 22.12 -13.41
C ASN A 2 -40.84 21.02 -13.58
N LYS A 3 -39.67 21.37 -14.14
CA LYS A 3 -38.53 20.46 -14.27
C LYS A 3 -38.24 19.89 -12.87
N LYS A 4 -38.30 18.56 -12.74
CA LYS A 4 -37.88 17.91 -11.50
C LYS A 4 -36.36 18.15 -11.35
N THR A 5 -35.92 18.60 -10.19
CA THR A 5 -34.50 18.86 -9.89
C THR A 5 -33.93 17.67 -9.12
N VAL A 6 -32.77 17.17 -9.54
CA VAL A 6 -32.02 16.11 -8.85
C VAL A 6 -30.79 16.73 -8.18
N MET A 7 -30.53 16.32 -6.95
CA MET A 7 -29.25 16.61 -6.29
C MET A 7 -28.53 15.30 -6.04
N ILE A 8 -27.30 15.19 -6.56
CA ILE A 8 -26.42 14.06 -6.35
C ILE A 8 -25.44 14.44 -5.25
N VAL A 9 -25.39 13.66 -4.18
CA VAL A 9 -24.59 13.93 -3.01
C VAL A 9 -23.55 12.83 -2.86
N THR A 10 -22.27 13.21 -2.79
CA THR A 10 -21.22 12.30 -2.33
C THR A 10 -21.10 12.44 -0.81
N PRO A 11 -21.55 11.46 -0.01
CA PRO A 11 -21.53 11.56 1.44
C PRO A 11 -20.09 11.59 1.98
N PRO A 12 -19.85 12.15 3.17
CA PRO A 12 -18.50 12.27 3.71
C PRO A 12 -17.94 10.93 4.22
N LEU A 13 -16.67 10.95 4.60
CA LEU A 13 -15.87 9.83 5.14
C LEU A 13 -15.31 8.88 4.06
N THR A 14 -15.03 9.41 2.87
CA THR A 14 -14.18 8.76 1.86
C THR A 14 -12.96 9.62 1.54
N SER A 15 -12.10 9.19 0.61
CA SER A 15 -10.94 9.98 0.17
C SER A 15 -11.37 11.34 -0.40
N PRO A 16 -10.81 12.47 0.07
CA PRO A 16 -10.99 13.78 -0.57
C PRO A 16 -9.97 14.05 -1.69
N ALA A 17 -9.18 13.04 -2.08
CA ALA A 17 -8.16 13.16 -3.13
C ALA A 17 -8.76 12.99 -4.54
N MET A 18 -9.98 12.46 -4.65
CA MET A 18 -10.62 12.13 -5.92
C MET A 18 -12.14 12.32 -5.88
N PRO A 19 -12.79 12.61 -7.01
CA PRO A 19 -14.24 12.63 -7.13
C PRO A 19 -14.86 11.24 -6.98
N SER A 20 -16.14 11.22 -6.62
CA SER A 20 -16.94 9.99 -6.60
C SER A 20 -17.20 9.47 -8.01
N PHE A 21 -16.77 8.23 -8.29
CA PHE A 21 -17.17 7.56 -9.54
C PHE A 21 -18.68 7.34 -9.56
N THR A 22 -19.26 6.86 -8.45
CA THR A 22 -20.69 6.55 -8.38
C THR A 22 -21.54 7.81 -8.57
N GLY A 23 -21.10 8.95 -8.05
CA GLY A 23 -21.73 10.24 -8.26
C GLY A 23 -21.59 10.75 -9.70
N ALA A 24 -20.41 10.62 -10.31
CA ALA A 24 -20.20 10.97 -11.71
C ALA A 24 -21.02 10.09 -12.66
N PHE A 25 -21.15 8.80 -12.36
CA PHE A 25 -22.01 7.89 -13.11
C PHE A 25 -23.49 8.29 -13.01
N ALA A 26 -23.97 8.59 -11.80
CA ALA A 26 -25.31 9.11 -11.61
C ALA A 26 -25.52 10.41 -12.39
N ALA A 27 -24.56 11.34 -12.35
CA ALA A 27 -24.63 12.59 -13.11
C ALA A 27 -24.75 12.33 -14.62
N GLY A 28 -23.92 11.42 -15.15
CA GLY A 28 -23.95 10.95 -16.53
C GLY A 28 -25.34 10.51 -17.01
N CYS A 29 -26.11 9.85 -16.14
CA CYS A 29 -27.46 9.38 -16.44
C CYS A 29 -28.49 10.51 -16.64
N PHE A 30 -28.19 11.73 -16.19
CA PHE A 30 -29.08 12.90 -16.25
C PHE A 30 -28.65 13.99 -17.25
N LEU A 31 -27.53 13.84 -17.98
CA LEU A 31 -27.05 14.86 -18.94
C LEU A 31 -27.86 14.97 -20.24
N ARG A 32 -28.47 13.87 -20.71
CA ARG A 32 -28.98 13.78 -22.10
C ARG A 32 -30.32 14.47 -22.33
N GLU A 33 -31.03 14.79 -21.26
CA GLU A 33 -32.31 15.49 -21.32
C GLU A 33 -32.14 16.75 -20.47
N ALA A 34 -32.77 17.87 -20.84
CA ALA A 34 -32.61 19.19 -20.21
C ALA A 34 -33.05 19.28 -18.71
N GLN A 35 -32.60 18.34 -17.90
CA GLN A 35 -32.89 18.09 -16.51
C GLN A 35 -31.85 18.83 -15.66
N ASN A 36 -32.31 19.43 -14.57
CA ASN A 36 -31.45 20.16 -13.66
C ASN A 36 -30.87 19.17 -12.63
N ALA A 37 -29.79 18.49 -13.00
CA ALA A 37 -28.97 17.77 -12.04
C ALA A 37 -27.94 18.72 -11.43
N SER A 38 -27.79 18.67 -10.11
CA SER A 38 -26.73 19.36 -9.38
C SER A 38 -25.92 18.35 -8.59
N VAL A 39 -24.63 18.61 -8.41
CA VAL A 39 -23.73 17.77 -7.61
C VAL A 39 -23.29 18.55 -6.38
N TYR A 40 -23.35 17.91 -5.22
CA TYR A 40 -22.76 18.39 -3.98
C TYR A 40 -21.83 17.34 -3.42
N ASP A 41 -20.53 17.61 -3.50
CA ASP A 41 -19.53 16.74 -2.87
C ASP A 41 -19.39 17.09 -1.39
N ALA A 42 -20.26 16.49 -0.57
CA ALA A 42 -20.24 16.68 0.87
C ALA A 42 -18.98 16.07 1.51
N ASN A 43 -18.32 15.10 0.88
CA ASN A 43 -17.05 14.57 1.34
C ASN A 43 -15.95 15.61 1.23
N LEU A 44 -15.83 16.25 0.07
CA LEU A 44 -14.83 17.29 -0.13
C LEU A 44 -15.10 18.49 0.78
N ASP A 45 -16.35 18.94 0.91
CA ASP A 45 -16.72 20.04 1.81
C ASP A 45 -16.41 19.70 3.28
N PHE A 46 -16.68 18.46 3.69
CA PHE A 46 -16.36 17.98 5.04
C PHE A 46 -14.86 18.12 5.35
N PHE A 47 -13.98 17.67 4.45
CA PHE A 47 -12.54 17.75 4.66
C PHE A 47 -11.95 19.15 4.45
N THR A 48 -12.54 19.98 3.59
CA THR A 48 -11.96 21.29 3.26
C THR A 48 -12.47 22.43 4.13
N ASN A 49 -13.73 22.38 4.55
CA ASN A 49 -14.42 23.51 5.16
C ASN A 49 -15.03 23.21 6.54
N HIS A 50 -15.14 21.94 6.95
CA HIS A 50 -15.77 21.57 8.22
C HIS A 50 -14.79 21.03 9.27
N VAL A 51 -14.20 19.86 9.01
CA VAL A 51 -13.50 19.04 10.01
C VAL A 51 -12.25 19.72 10.59
N PHE A 52 -11.62 20.60 9.81
CA PHE A 52 -10.43 21.35 10.23
C PHE A 52 -10.73 22.79 10.67
N SER A 53 -12.00 23.17 10.78
CA SER A 53 -12.35 24.49 11.28
C SER A 53 -12.08 24.59 12.79
N LYS A 54 -11.56 25.74 13.23
CA LYS A 54 -11.22 25.99 14.64
C LYS A 54 -12.41 25.73 15.57
N LYS A 55 -13.60 26.25 15.22
CA LYS A 55 -14.86 26.06 15.97
C LYS A 55 -15.17 24.57 16.17
N VAL A 56 -15.08 23.76 15.12
CA VAL A 56 -15.40 22.33 15.16
C VAL A 56 -14.37 21.56 16.00
N LEU A 57 -13.09 21.89 15.88
CA LEU A 57 -12.03 21.26 16.68
C LEU A 57 -12.13 21.61 18.17
N GLU A 58 -12.45 22.86 18.52
CA GLU A 58 -12.71 23.30 19.89
C GLU A 58 -13.91 22.57 20.51
N GLN A 59 -15.00 22.43 19.75
CA GLN A 59 -16.16 21.66 20.17
C GLN A 59 -15.82 20.17 20.35
N GLY A 60 -15.07 19.57 19.42
CA GLY A 60 -14.61 18.19 19.53
C GLY A 60 -13.75 17.94 20.76
N PHE A 61 -12.84 18.87 21.07
CA PHE A 61 -12.03 18.80 22.28
C PHE A 61 -12.87 18.97 23.56
N LYS A 62 -13.86 19.87 23.57
CA LYS A 62 -14.80 20.01 24.69
C LYS A 62 -15.57 18.70 24.96
N LEU A 63 -16.02 18.02 23.90
CA LEU A 63 -16.66 16.70 24.03
C LEU A 63 -15.68 15.63 24.54
N ALA A 64 -14.40 15.71 24.17
CA ALA A 64 -13.36 14.82 24.70
C ALA A 64 -13.17 15.00 26.22
N VAL A 65 -13.20 16.24 26.72
CA VAL A 65 -13.14 16.53 28.17
C VAL A 65 -14.31 15.88 28.89
N GLN A 66 -15.54 16.06 28.39
CA GLN A 66 -16.73 15.45 28.99
C GLN A 66 -16.66 13.92 28.99
N LYS A 67 -16.20 13.32 27.89
CA LYS A 67 -16.03 11.86 27.79
C LYS A 67 -14.94 11.33 28.72
N LYS A 68 -13.87 12.11 28.98
CA LYS A 68 -12.86 11.79 30.00
C LYS A 68 -13.47 11.81 31.41
N GLU A 69 -14.24 12.85 31.74
CA GLU A 69 -14.92 12.98 33.04
C GLU A 69 -15.88 11.81 33.28
N ASN A 70 -16.54 11.33 32.22
CA ASN A 70 -17.40 10.15 32.24
C ASN A 70 -16.65 8.81 32.15
N GLY A 71 -15.32 8.80 32.19
CA GLY A 71 -14.49 7.58 32.15
C GLY A 71 -14.48 6.83 30.81
N LEU A 72 -15.00 7.41 29.73
CA LEU A 72 -15.02 6.78 28.40
C LEU A 72 -13.66 6.85 27.71
N ILE A 73 -12.90 7.93 27.95
CA ILE A 73 -11.54 8.10 27.43
C ILE A 73 -10.54 7.90 28.57
N SER A 74 -9.52 7.06 28.34
CA SER A 74 -8.47 6.84 29.34
C SER A 74 -7.65 8.11 29.59
N THR A 75 -7.09 8.26 30.80
CA THR A 75 -6.24 9.42 31.14
C THR A 75 -5.05 9.56 30.18
N GLU A 76 -4.47 8.44 29.75
CA GLU A 76 -3.32 8.43 28.83
C GLU A 76 -3.73 8.88 27.42
N ASP A 77 -4.83 8.35 26.88
CA ASP A 77 -5.35 8.77 25.58
C ASP A 77 -5.75 10.26 25.59
N PHE A 78 -6.32 10.75 26.69
CA PHE A 78 -6.68 12.16 26.84
C PHE A 78 -5.45 13.08 26.88
N ARG A 79 -4.35 12.70 27.56
CA ARG A 79 -3.10 13.47 27.58
C ARG A 79 -2.53 13.66 26.18
N VAL A 80 -2.62 12.64 25.33
CA VAL A 80 -2.22 12.74 23.92
C VAL A 80 -3.08 13.77 23.19
N LEU A 81 -4.41 13.69 23.32
CA LEU A 81 -5.34 14.64 22.70
C LEU A 81 -5.08 16.09 23.17
N GLU A 82 -4.87 16.28 24.46
CA GLU A 82 -4.58 17.59 25.06
C GLU A 82 -3.29 18.20 24.49
N LYS A 83 -2.22 17.41 24.41
CA LYS A 83 -0.95 17.84 23.80
C LYS A 83 -1.13 18.24 22.34
N ILE A 84 -1.88 17.45 21.56
CA ILE A 84 -2.14 17.74 20.15
C ILE A 84 -2.96 19.02 20.04
N PHE A 85 -4.05 19.16 20.80
CA PHE A 85 -4.91 20.34 20.78
C PHE A 85 -4.14 21.62 21.11
N GLN A 86 -3.31 21.59 22.16
CA GLN A 86 -2.43 22.72 22.51
C GLN A 86 -1.49 23.09 21.36
N SER A 87 -0.89 22.09 20.68
CA SER A 87 0.03 22.33 19.57
C SER A 87 -0.63 22.87 18.30
N GLN A 88 -1.90 22.51 18.04
CA GLN A 88 -2.61 22.85 16.80
C GLN A 88 -3.54 24.07 16.94
N SER A 89 -4.00 24.39 18.16
CA SER A 89 -5.00 25.44 18.43
C SER A 89 -4.64 26.85 17.91
N SER A 90 -3.35 27.11 17.65
CA SER A 90 -2.84 28.40 17.20
C SER A 90 -2.67 28.53 15.68
N ARG A 91 -2.80 27.45 14.90
CA ARG A 91 -2.46 27.47 13.46
C ARG A 91 -3.59 26.93 12.58
N PRO A 92 -4.17 27.75 11.68
CA PRO A 92 -5.12 27.24 10.70
C PRO A 92 -4.40 26.27 9.75
N PHE A 93 -5.02 25.12 9.50
CA PHE A 93 -4.52 24.17 8.52
C PHE A 93 -4.99 24.54 7.11
N SER A 94 -4.05 24.70 6.18
CA SER A 94 -4.39 24.96 4.78
C SER A 94 -4.30 23.69 3.95
N THR A 95 -5.45 23.28 3.40
CA THR A 95 -5.52 22.17 2.45
C THR A 95 -4.90 22.51 1.08
N GLN A 96 -4.56 23.78 0.82
CA GLN A 96 -3.88 24.21 -0.41
C GLN A 96 -2.52 23.52 -0.61
N PHE A 97 -1.87 23.09 0.48
CA PHE A 97 -0.62 22.32 0.42
C PHE A 97 -0.73 21.14 -0.57
N PHE A 98 -1.82 20.36 -0.48
CA PHE A 98 -2.02 19.17 -1.29
C PHE A 98 -2.23 19.46 -2.77
N ARG A 99 -2.51 20.71 -3.13
CA ARG A 99 -2.72 21.15 -4.52
C ARG A 99 -1.49 21.85 -5.11
N SER A 100 -0.37 21.86 -4.39
CA SER A 100 0.85 22.57 -4.76
C SER A 100 2.00 21.62 -5.10
N GLU A 101 3.05 22.12 -5.76
CA GLU A 101 4.28 21.35 -5.99
C GLU A 101 4.96 20.88 -4.69
N SER A 102 4.71 21.58 -3.57
CA SER A 102 5.23 21.14 -2.26
C SER A 102 4.67 19.79 -1.81
N PHE A 103 3.55 19.33 -2.40
CA PHE A 103 3.04 17.98 -2.20
C PHE A 103 4.08 16.90 -2.52
N TYR A 104 4.97 17.13 -3.48
CA TYR A 104 5.99 16.16 -3.93
C TYR A 104 7.30 16.18 -3.14
N ASP A 105 7.40 17.07 -2.15
CA ASP A 105 8.45 17.08 -1.14
C ASP A 105 8.03 16.14 0.00
N PRO A 106 8.71 14.98 0.19
CA PRO A 106 8.24 14.00 1.14
C PRO A 106 8.37 14.45 2.61
N GLU A 107 9.25 15.40 2.96
CA GLU A 107 9.34 15.95 4.33
C GLU A 107 8.16 16.88 4.62
N LYS A 108 7.86 17.77 3.66
CA LYS A 108 6.70 18.65 3.77
C LYS A 108 5.40 17.85 3.76
N TYR A 109 5.28 16.84 2.90
CA TYR A 109 4.11 15.96 2.86
C TYR A 109 3.94 15.19 4.17
N PHE A 110 5.02 14.60 4.70
CA PHE A 110 4.97 13.92 6.00
C PHE A 110 4.49 14.85 7.11
N THR A 111 5.00 16.09 7.13
CA THR A 111 4.57 17.11 8.11
C THR A 111 3.09 17.46 7.96
N ALA A 112 2.63 17.76 6.74
CA ALA A 112 1.24 18.10 6.47
C ALA A 112 0.28 16.93 6.77
N LYS A 113 0.67 15.69 6.42
CA LYS A 113 -0.14 14.51 6.67
C LYS A 113 -0.24 14.19 8.16
N SER A 114 0.85 14.36 8.91
CA SER A 114 0.85 14.18 10.37
C SER A 114 -0.06 15.18 11.06
N GLN A 115 -0.05 16.45 10.61
CA GLN A 115 -0.99 17.47 11.09
C GLN A 115 -2.44 17.09 10.80
N ILE A 116 -2.75 16.57 9.61
CA ILE A 116 -4.10 16.07 9.32
C ILE A 116 -4.50 14.95 10.26
N ASP A 117 -3.63 13.97 10.48
CA ASP A 117 -3.93 12.82 11.33
C ASP A 117 -4.17 13.26 12.78
N ASP A 118 -3.38 14.23 13.27
CA ASP A 118 -3.55 14.88 14.57
C ASP A 118 -4.92 15.59 14.68
N LEU A 119 -5.31 16.36 13.67
CA LEU A 119 -6.60 17.08 13.65
C LEU A 119 -7.78 16.11 13.57
N LEU A 120 -7.69 15.07 12.75
CA LEU A 120 -8.69 14.02 12.67
C LEU A 120 -8.78 13.23 13.98
N LEU A 121 -7.69 13.10 14.73
CA LEU A 121 -7.69 12.47 16.05
C LEU A 121 -8.47 13.30 17.08
N ILE A 122 -8.30 14.63 17.08
CA ILE A 122 -9.10 15.55 17.90
C ILE A 122 -10.57 15.44 17.52
N TYR A 123 -10.90 15.50 16.23
CA TYR A 123 -12.28 15.37 15.76
C TYR A 123 -12.89 14.02 16.16
N SER A 124 -12.12 12.93 16.04
CA SER A 124 -12.54 11.58 16.42
C SER A 124 -12.85 11.42 17.90
N ALA A 125 -12.27 12.26 18.78
CA ALA A 125 -12.51 12.17 20.22
C ALA A 125 -14.00 12.35 20.57
N ALA A 126 -14.73 13.15 19.79
CA ALA A 126 -16.18 13.30 19.91
C ALA A 126 -16.97 12.02 19.60
N PHE A 127 -16.36 11.07 18.89
CA PHE A 127 -16.98 9.84 18.41
C PHE A 127 -16.44 8.59 19.11
N TYR A 128 -15.68 8.74 20.20
CA TYR A 128 -15.09 7.62 20.92
C TYR A 128 -16.11 6.51 21.22
N PRO A 129 -15.79 5.22 20.95
CA PRO A 129 -14.47 4.70 20.53
C PRO A 129 -14.21 4.74 19.02
N SER A 130 -15.18 5.18 18.20
CA SER A 130 -15.04 5.29 16.75
C SER A 130 -14.02 6.34 16.36
N ARG A 131 -13.34 6.11 15.23
CA ARG A 131 -12.26 6.97 14.73
C ARG A 131 -12.42 7.27 13.26
N ILE A 132 -12.40 8.56 12.95
CA ILE A 132 -12.33 9.07 11.59
C ILE A 132 -10.86 9.23 11.23
N ARG A 133 -10.50 8.69 10.07
CA ARG A 133 -9.19 8.80 9.45
C ARG A 133 -9.37 9.25 8.02
N TRP A 134 -8.26 9.63 7.40
CA TRP A 134 -8.22 9.82 5.96
C TRP A 134 -8.73 8.55 5.27
N ARG A 135 -9.84 8.66 4.51
CA ARG A 135 -10.54 7.57 3.77
C ARG A 135 -11.25 6.49 4.62
N LEU A 136 -11.17 6.51 5.95
CA LEU A 136 -11.65 5.39 6.78
C LEU A 136 -12.40 5.85 8.04
N LEU A 137 -13.54 5.24 8.30
CA LEU A 137 -14.16 5.19 9.62
C LEU A 137 -13.85 3.83 10.27
N LYS A 138 -13.32 3.84 11.48
CA LYS A 138 -13.04 2.62 12.26
C LYS A 138 -13.93 2.58 13.51
N GLY A 139 -14.59 1.44 13.73
CA GLY A 139 -15.58 1.26 14.80
C GLY A 139 -16.99 1.09 14.22
N SER A 140 -17.97 0.75 15.04
CA SER A 140 -19.36 0.77 14.59
C SER A 140 -19.76 2.23 14.32
N VAL A 141 -20.44 2.41 13.20
CA VAL A 141 -21.12 3.64 12.82
C VAL A 141 -21.86 4.15 14.04
N ILE A 142 -21.53 5.39 14.40
CA ILE A 142 -22.11 6.13 15.50
C ILE A 142 -23.62 6.16 15.27
N ASP A 143 -24.35 5.29 15.96
CA ASP A 143 -25.80 5.36 16.12
C ASP A 143 -26.15 6.46 17.14
N ASP A 144 -25.43 7.58 17.05
CA ASP A 144 -25.60 8.73 17.92
C ASP A 144 -26.17 9.86 17.06
N TYR A 145 -27.46 9.73 16.79
CA TYR A 145 -28.34 10.81 16.34
C TYR A 145 -28.27 12.07 17.23
N LYS A 146 -27.47 12.05 18.30
CA LYS A 146 -27.22 13.17 19.20
C LYS A 146 -25.81 13.77 19.05
N ASN A 147 -24.96 13.26 18.14
CA ASN A 147 -23.63 13.82 17.96
C ASN A 147 -23.68 15.18 17.23
N GLN A 148 -23.56 16.24 18.02
CA GLN A 148 -23.71 17.62 17.57
C GLN A 148 -22.71 18.01 16.46
N LEU A 149 -21.51 17.43 16.39
CA LEU A 149 -20.52 17.84 15.39
C LEU A 149 -20.92 17.45 13.97
N PHE A 150 -21.37 16.22 13.77
CA PHE A 150 -21.77 15.75 12.45
C PHE A 150 -23.18 16.25 12.07
N ILE A 151 -24.07 16.40 13.06
CA ILE A 151 -25.37 17.04 12.87
C ILE A 151 -25.20 18.51 12.47
N SER A 152 -24.28 19.25 13.09
CA SER A 152 -24.01 20.65 12.71
C SER A 152 -23.57 20.77 11.25
N PHE A 153 -22.76 19.84 10.73
CA PHE A 153 -22.43 19.78 9.31
C PHE A 153 -23.68 19.61 8.44
N CYS A 154 -24.58 18.70 8.84
CA CYS A 154 -25.83 18.47 8.12
C CYS A 154 -26.74 19.72 8.14
N HIS A 155 -26.90 20.38 9.29
CA HIS A 155 -27.76 21.56 9.42
C HIS A 155 -27.16 22.81 8.76
N GLU A 156 -25.88 23.11 9.04
CA GLU A 156 -25.22 24.35 8.63
C GLU A 156 -24.80 24.33 7.15
N LYS A 157 -24.38 23.18 6.60
CA LYS A 157 -23.86 23.09 5.22
C LYS A 157 -24.84 22.40 4.29
N PHE A 158 -25.16 21.14 4.57
CA PHE A 158 -26.01 20.36 3.69
C PHE A 158 -27.44 20.94 3.58
N GLY A 159 -28.01 21.37 4.70
CA GLY A 159 -29.31 22.04 4.74
C GLY A 159 -29.37 23.34 3.94
N MET A 160 -28.29 24.13 3.93
CA MET A 160 -28.20 25.32 3.07
C MET A 160 -28.21 24.94 1.58
N MET A 161 -27.45 23.91 1.20
CA MET A 161 -27.41 23.44 -0.18
C MET A 161 -28.78 22.91 -0.64
N LEU A 162 -29.49 22.16 0.20
CA LEU A 162 -30.86 21.70 -0.09
C LEU A 162 -31.82 22.87 -0.31
N LYS A 163 -31.75 23.92 0.50
CA LYS A 163 -32.58 25.13 0.35
C LYS A 163 -32.25 25.94 -0.91
N GLN A 164 -31.00 25.92 -1.36
CA GLN A 164 -30.57 26.60 -2.58
C GLN A 164 -31.02 25.86 -3.84
N VAL A 165 -30.91 24.52 -3.84
CA VAL A 165 -31.22 23.68 -5.01
C VAL A 165 -32.72 23.34 -5.11
N LEU A 166 -33.39 23.21 -3.96
CA LEU A 166 -34.76 22.72 -3.83
C LEU A 166 -35.03 21.43 -4.63
N PRO A 167 -34.23 20.35 -4.39
CA PRO A 167 -34.36 19.13 -5.16
C PRO A 167 -35.65 18.39 -4.81
N LYS A 168 -36.23 17.71 -5.79
CA LYS A 168 -37.31 16.74 -5.55
C LYS A 168 -36.79 15.35 -5.19
N VAL A 169 -35.57 15.06 -5.65
CA VAL A 169 -34.89 13.79 -5.43
C VAL A 169 -33.45 14.07 -5.04
N VAL A 170 -32.98 13.42 -3.98
CA VAL A 170 -31.58 13.39 -3.56
C VAL A 170 -31.05 11.97 -3.75
N ILE A 171 -29.97 11.84 -4.51
CA ILE A 171 -29.25 10.59 -4.73
C ILE A 171 -27.94 10.63 -3.95
N PHE A 172 -27.81 9.76 -2.95
CA PHE A 172 -26.57 9.56 -2.22
C PHE A 172 -25.71 8.51 -2.95
N ALA A 173 -24.55 8.95 -3.44
CA ALA A 173 -23.60 8.11 -4.17
C ALA A 173 -22.52 7.57 -3.22
N LEU A 174 -22.61 6.27 -2.90
CA LEU A 174 -21.73 5.61 -1.94
C LEU A 174 -20.63 4.82 -2.67
N ASP A 175 -19.39 5.24 -2.48
CA ASP A 175 -18.19 4.54 -2.98
C ASP A 175 -17.57 3.63 -1.90
N SER A 176 -17.81 3.90 -0.61
CA SER A 176 -17.21 3.20 0.53
C SER A 176 -18.21 2.95 1.67
N GLU A 177 -18.01 1.85 2.40
CA GLU A 177 -18.74 1.50 3.64
C GLU A 177 -18.60 2.59 4.71
N SER A 178 -17.48 3.32 4.73
CA SER A 178 -17.27 4.41 5.68
C SER A 178 -18.29 5.56 5.50
N GLN A 179 -18.93 5.67 4.34
CA GLN A 179 -19.92 6.71 4.05
C GLN A 179 -21.33 6.39 4.57
N ILE A 180 -21.58 5.15 5.02
CA ILE A 180 -22.92 4.68 5.44
C ILE A 180 -23.46 5.53 6.59
N SER A 181 -22.64 5.78 7.62
CA SER A 181 -23.00 6.62 8.77
C SER A 181 -23.44 8.02 8.32
N GLY A 182 -22.60 8.68 7.53
CA GLY A 182 -22.88 10.04 7.08
C GLY A 182 -24.12 10.12 6.21
N THR A 183 -24.33 9.10 5.36
CA THR A 183 -25.53 8.95 4.54
C THR A 183 -26.78 8.85 5.41
N ASN A 184 -26.78 7.96 6.41
CA ASN A 184 -27.93 7.78 7.29
C ASN A 184 -28.26 9.06 8.06
N THR A 185 -27.28 9.79 8.60
CA THR A 185 -27.57 11.08 9.26
C THR A 185 -28.20 12.08 8.28
N MET A 186 -27.67 12.19 7.06
CA MET A 186 -28.20 13.11 6.05
C MET A 186 -29.62 12.74 5.60
N ILE A 187 -29.92 11.45 5.42
CA ILE A 187 -31.27 10.97 5.10
C ILE A 187 -32.24 11.32 6.23
N ASN A 188 -31.87 11.04 7.47
CA ASN A 188 -32.73 11.34 8.62
C ASN A 188 -32.99 12.86 8.76
N TYR A 189 -31.97 13.69 8.49
CA TYR A 189 -32.15 15.14 8.39
C TYR A 189 -33.16 15.53 7.30
N ILE A 190 -33.05 14.96 6.09
CA ILE A 190 -34.03 15.21 5.01
C ILE A 190 -35.43 14.78 5.45
N LYS A 191 -35.60 13.56 5.96
CA LYS A 191 -36.91 13.04 6.36
C LYS A 191 -37.55 13.83 7.50
N THR A 192 -36.74 14.50 8.32
CA THR A 192 -37.23 15.36 9.40
C THR A 192 -37.62 16.76 8.91
N ILE A 193 -36.81 17.37 8.05
CA ILE A 193 -36.95 18.80 7.69
C ILE A 193 -37.64 19.00 6.33
N PHE A 194 -37.48 18.05 5.41
CA PHE A 194 -37.99 18.06 4.03
C PHE A 194 -38.57 16.68 3.66
N PRO A 195 -39.62 16.20 4.37
CA PRO A 195 -40.15 14.85 4.22
C PRO A 195 -40.64 14.52 2.79
N GLU A 196 -40.96 15.54 1.99
CA GLU A 196 -41.38 15.44 0.60
C GLU A 196 -40.24 15.08 -0.37
N ILE A 197 -38.99 15.27 0.02
CA ILE A 197 -37.83 14.93 -0.81
C ILE A 197 -37.63 13.42 -0.82
N GLN A 198 -37.62 12.86 -2.03
CA GLN A 198 -37.29 11.44 -2.22
C GLN A 198 -35.78 11.24 -2.06
N THR A 199 -35.40 10.23 -1.30
CA THR A 199 -34.03 9.86 -0.96
C THR A 199 -33.70 8.52 -1.59
N ILE A 200 -32.59 8.48 -2.33
CA ILE A 200 -32.15 7.31 -3.06
C ILE A 200 -30.70 7.05 -2.71
N ILE A 201 -30.36 5.78 -2.57
CA ILE A 201 -28.98 5.35 -2.40
C ILE A 201 -28.53 4.64 -3.66
N LEU A 202 -27.39 5.05 -4.20
CA LEU A 202 -26.69 4.35 -5.26
C LEU A 202 -25.34 3.89 -4.70
N GLN A 203 -25.19 2.58 -4.56
CA GLN A 203 -23.98 1.96 -3.99
C GLN A 203 -23.04 1.50 -5.11
N ASN A 204 -21.74 1.61 -4.86
CA ASN A 204 -20.70 1.02 -5.71
C ASN A 204 -20.84 -0.52 -5.76
N LYS A 205 -20.95 -1.13 -4.59
CA LYS A 205 -21.12 -2.58 -4.38
C LYS A 205 -22.19 -2.81 -3.33
N ASN A 206 -22.75 -4.01 -3.27
CA ASN A 206 -23.68 -4.36 -2.21
C ASN A 206 -22.94 -4.38 -0.86
N TYR A 207 -23.41 -3.59 0.10
CA TYR A 207 -22.96 -3.63 1.50
C TYR A 207 -23.84 -4.61 2.31
N ALA A 208 -23.40 -4.99 3.52
CA ALA A 208 -24.04 -6.07 4.28
C ALA A 208 -25.49 -5.73 4.71
N GLU A 209 -26.35 -6.74 4.87
CA GLU A 209 -27.78 -6.56 5.23
C GLU A 209 -28.01 -5.83 6.56
N SER A 210 -27.02 -5.81 7.46
CA SER A 210 -27.07 -5.06 8.71
C SER A 210 -27.00 -3.54 8.52
N ASP A 211 -26.63 -3.07 7.33
CA ASP A 211 -26.56 -1.65 6.98
C ASP A 211 -27.94 -1.20 6.46
N THR A 212 -28.94 -1.16 7.33
CA THR A 212 -30.27 -0.69 6.94
C THR A 212 -30.25 0.83 6.74
N PHE A 213 -30.69 1.25 5.55
CA PHE A 213 -30.86 2.66 5.23
C PHE A 213 -32.32 3.05 5.32
N ALA A 214 -32.60 4.23 5.87
CA ALA A 214 -33.96 4.82 5.88
C ALA A 214 -34.34 5.48 4.53
N ALA A 215 -33.67 5.11 3.44
CA ALA A 215 -33.91 5.65 2.11
C ALA A 215 -35.18 5.06 1.48
N ASP A 216 -35.82 5.80 0.56
CA ASP A 216 -36.99 5.30 -0.16
C ASP A 216 -36.63 4.19 -1.14
N HIS A 217 -35.44 4.28 -1.75
CA HIS A 217 -34.90 3.27 -2.65
C HIS A 217 -33.39 3.09 -2.47
N THR A 218 -32.93 1.86 -2.67
CA THR A 218 -31.50 1.52 -2.70
C THR A 218 -31.19 0.75 -3.98
N PHE A 219 -30.18 1.19 -4.71
CA PHE A 219 -29.67 0.59 -5.92
C PHE A 219 -28.17 0.30 -5.80
N SER A 220 -27.67 -0.57 -6.66
CA SER A 220 -26.26 -0.93 -6.74
C SER A 220 -25.79 -0.88 -8.18
N LEU A 221 -24.58 -0.37 -8.41
CA LEU A 221 -23.94 -0.40 -9.74
C LEU A 221 -23.64 -1.83 -10.21
N GLN A 222 -23.56 -2.80 -9.29
CA GLN A 222 -23.48 -4.23 -9.64
C GLN A 222 -24.78 -4.74 -10.30
N ASN A 223 -25.90 -4.03 -10.10
CA ASN A 223 -27.20 -4.36 -10.67
C ASN A 223 -27.80 -3.16 -11.43
N LEU A 224 -26.98 -2.58 -12.31
CA LEU A 224 -27.27 -1.38 -13.08
C LEU A 224 -28.64 -1.38 -13.80
N PRO A 225 -29.13 -2.48 -14.41
CA PRO A 225 -30.41 -2.47 -15.12
C PRO A 225 -31.61 -2.00 -14.29
N PHE A 226 -31.64 -2.29 -12.98
CA PHE A 226 -32.74 -1.85 -12.11
C PHE A 226 -32.71 -0.34 -11.87
N PHE A 227 -31.51 0.22 -11.70
CA PHE A 227 -31.35 1.67 -11.56
C PHE A 227 -31.76 2.40 -12.83
N LEU A 228 -31.31 1.92 -14.00
CA LEU A 228 -31.68 2.50 -15.29
C LEU A 228 -33.16 2.38 -15.59
N LYS A 229 -33.78 1.23 -15.27
CA LYS A 229 -35.23 1.04 -15.38
C LYS A 229 -35.97 2.06 -14.51
N TRP A 230 -35.55 2.24 -13.27
CA TRP A 230 -36.14 3.23 -12.36
C TRP A 230 -36.00 4.65 -12.90
N ILE A 231 -34.83 5.05 -13.43
CA ILE A 231 -34.63 6.35 -14.06
C ILE A 231 -35.60 6.51 -15.24
N ASN A 232 -35.62 5.55 -16.17
CA ASN A 232 -36.46 5.61 -17.37
C ASN A 232 -37.95 5.71 -17.02
N THR A 233 -38.43 4.96 -16.02
CA THR A 233 -39.83 5.03 -15.59
C THR A 233 -40.15 6.34 -14.87
N THR A 234 -39.29 6.81 -13.97
CA THR A 234 -39.58 7.95 -13.08
C THR A 234 -39.37 9.30 -13.78
N TRP A 235 -38.41 9.36 -14.70
CA TRP A 235 -37.97 10.58 -15.38
C TRP A 235 -38.36 10.61 -16.85
N LYS A 236 -38.95 9.52 -17.37
CA LYS A 236 -39.28 9.35 -18.79
C LYS A 236 -38.05 9.48 -19.70
N CYS A 237 -36.86 9.23 -19.15
CA CYS A 237 -35.63 9.24 -19.92
C CYS A 237 -35.65 8.13 -20.96
N LYS A 238 -35.19 8.41 -22.18
CA LYS A 238 -34.89 7.36 -23.16
C LYS A 238 -33.45 6.86 -23.01
N ASN A 239 -33.03 6.45 -21.81
CA ASN A 239 -31.74 5.78 -21.64
C ASN A 239 -31.89 4.31 -22.07
N GLN A 240 -31.93 4.07 -23.39
CA GLN A 240 -31.97 2.74 -23.98
C GLN A 240 -30.56 2.17 -24.25
N ASP A 241 -29.53 3.03 -24.24
CA ASP A 241 -28.15 2.63 -24.46
C ASP A 241 -27.44 2.22 -23.17
N THR A 242 -26.73 1.09 -23.22
CA THR A 242 -25.82 0.63 -22.17
C THR A 242 -24.52 1.43 -22.11
N ASN A 243 -24.27 2.34 -23.07
CA ASN A 243 -23.08 3.20 -23.12
C ASN A 243 -23.29 4.52 -22.35
N LEU A 244 -23.61 4.42 -21.06
CA LEU A 244 -23.68 5.58 -20.18
C LEU A 244 -22.28 5.93 -19.67
N GLU A 245 -21.81 7.12 -20.04
CA GLU A 245 -20.52 7.65 -19.58
C GLU A 245 -20.70 8.42 -18.27
N PRO A 246 -19.78 8.28 -17.30
CA PRO A 246 -19.74 9.14 -16.12
C PRO A 246 -19.42 10.59 -16.52
N ASP A 247 -20.04 11.56 -15.85
CA ASP A 247 -19.72 12.97 -16.02
C ASP A 247 -19.16 13.59 -14.75
N PHE A 248 -17.88 13.95 -14.85
CA PHE A 248 -17.14 14.64 -13.81
C PHE A 248 -17.25 16.17 -13.92
N SER A 249 -17.87 16.72 -14.98
CA SER A 249 -17.87 18.16 -15.22
C SER A 249 -18.67 18.97 -14.19
N LEU A 250 -19.60 18.31 -13.48
CA LEU A 250 -20.37 18.91 -12.40
C LEU A 250 -19.63 18.94 -11.05
N PHE A 251 -18.49 18.27 -10.93
CA PHE A 251 -17.71 18.22 -9.69
C PHE A 251 -16.72 19.40 -9.61
N PRO A 252 -16.35 19.83 -8.39
CA PRO A 252 -15.37 20.89 -8.18
C PRO A 252 -13.92 20.37 -8.38
N LEU A 253 -13.56 19.96 -9.59
CA LEU A 253 -12.33 19.19 -9.89
C LEU A 253 -11.02 19.85 -9.40
N LYS A 254 -10.96 21.19 -9.30
CA LYS A 254 -9.79 21.94 -8.81
C LYS A 254 -9.66 22.00 -7.28
N GLN A 255 -10.65 21.48 -6.56
CA GLN A 255 -10.70 21.53 -5.10
C GLN A 255 -10.24 20.23 -4.43
N TYR A 256 -10.17 19.12 -5.16
CA TYR A 256 -9.64 17.85 -4.62
C TYR A 256 -8.21 17.99 -4.12
N LEU A 257 -7.89 17.20 -3.11
CA LEU A 257 -6.65 17.32 -2.34
C LEU A 257 -5.48 16.59 -3.01
N THR A 258 -5.24 16.92 -4.29
CA THR A 258 -4.11 16.46 -5.10
C THR A 258 -3.58 17.58 -6.00
N PRO A 259 -2.28 17.58 -6.35
CA PRO A 259 -1.73 18.57 -7.27
C PRO A 259 -2.15 18.33 -8.73
N GLU A 260 -2.51 17.09 -9.06
CA GLU A 260 -2.97 16.67 -10.39
C GLU A 260 -4.30 15.92 -10.26
N LEU A 261 -5.18 16.08 -11.24
CA LEU A 261 -6.48 15.43 -11.26
C LEU A 261 -6.32 13.91 -11.46
N ILE A 262 -6.80 13.14 -10.50
CA ILE A 262 -6.91 11.68 -10.59
C ILE A 262 -8.40 11.33 -10.69
N LEU A 263 -8.79 10.56 -11.71
CA LEU A 263 -10.16 10.11 -11.89
C LEU A 263 -10.30 8.61 -11.63
N PRO A 264 -11.22 8.18 -10.75
CA PRO A 264 -11.58 6.78 -10.63
C PRO A 264 -12.48 6.37 -11.80
N LEU A 265 -12.25 5.20 -12.38
CA LEU A 265 -13.08 4.61 -13.43
C LEU A 265 -13.29 3.12 -13.20
N LYS A 266 -14.41 2.60 -13.70
CA LYS A 266 -14.77 1.16 -13.64
C LYS A 266 -14.88 0.58 -15.04
N PRO A 267 -13.81 -0.07 -15.54
CA PRO A 267 -13.80 -0.64 -16.90
C PRO A 267 -14.91 -1.67 -17.13
N CYS A 268 -15.37 -2.37 -16.08
CA CYS A 268 -16.43 -3.36 -16.17
C CYS A 268 -17.82 -2.82 -16.56
N LEU A 269 -18.01 -1.49 -16.51
CA LEU A 269 -19.27 -0.85 -16.92
C LEU A 269 -19.30 -0.47 -18.41
N PHE A 270 -18.23 -0.76 -19.16
CA PHE A 270 -18.12 -0.47 -20.59
C PHE A 270 -18.30 -1.74 -21.41
N LYS A 271 -18.90 -1.58 -22.60
CA LYS A 271 -19.19 -2.69 -23.51
C LYS A 271 -17.91 -3.34 -24.05
N ASP A 272 -16.90 -2.53 -24.34
CA ASP A 272 -15.66 -2.96 -25.00
C ASP A 272 -14.46 -2.04 -24.67
N SER A 273 -13.28 -2.43 -25.17
CA SER A 273 -12.03 -1.71 -24.93
C SER A 273 -12.01 -0.32 -25.55
N SER A 274 -12.55 -0.19 -26.77
CA SER A 274 -12.49 1.06 -27.51
C SER A 274 -13.28 2.12 -26.76
N SER A 275 -14.53 1.83 -26.43
CA SER A 275 -15.43 2.74 -25.72
C SER A 275 -14.84 3.22 -24.38
N PHE A 276 -14.20 2.32 -23.62
CA PHE A 276 -13.51 2.71 -22.39
C PHE A 276 -12.35 3.68 -22.65
N TRP A 277 -11.46 3.37 -23.59
CA TRP A 277 -10.32 4.23 -23.89
C TRP A 277 -10.70 5.53 -24.58
N ASP A 278 -11.79 5.54 -25.35
CA ASP A 278 -12.35 6.74 -25.98
C ASP A 278 -12.90 7.69 -24.90
N LEU A 279 -13.53 7.16 -23.85
CA LEU A 279 -13.87 7.95 -22.66
C LEU A 279 -12.61 8.48 -21.96
N VAL A 280 -11.58 7.65 -21.75
CA VAL A 280 -10.33 8.10 -21.10
C VAL A 280 -9.70 9.25 -21.89
N ALA A 281 -9.62 9.14 -23.21
CA ALA A 281 -9.13 10.19 -24.10
C ALA A 281 -9.98 11.47 -23.97
N LYS A 282 -11.31 11.33 -24.00
CA LYS A 282 -12.25 12.44 -23.82
C LYS A 282 -12.08 13.13 -22.45
N LEU A 283 -11.86 12.38 -21.37
CA LEU A 283 -11.64 12.93 -20.04
C LEU A 283 -10.27 13.64 -19.95
N LYS A 284 -9.24 13.11 -20.61
CA LYS A 284 -7.94 13.79 -20.76
C LYS A 284 -8.13 15.13 -21.47
N ASP A 285 -8.78 15.14 -22.63
CA ASP A 285 -8.88 16.33 -23.46
C ASP A 285 -9.84 17.37 -22.88
N LYS A 286 -10.97 16.94 -22.33
CA LYS A 286 -12.00 17.84 -21.77
C LYS A 286 -11.64 18.37 -20.38
N LEU A 287 -11.03 17.54 -19.53
CA LEU A 287 -10.82 17.86 -18.11
C LEU A 287 -9.35 17.97 -17.71
N GLY A 288 -8.40 17.66 -18.61
CA GLY A 288 -6.98 17.65 -18.31
C GLY A 288 -6.52 16.48 -17.43
N ALA A 289 -7.35 15.43 -17.29
CA ALA A 289 -7.04 14.29 -16.44
C ALA A 289 -5.90 13.43 -17.04
N LYS A 290 -4.77 13.32 -16.33
CA LYS A 290 -3.63 12.49 -16.74
C LYS A 290 -3.45 11.23 -15.89
N GLY A 291 -4.03 11.23 -14.70
CA GLY A 291 -3.93 10.10 -13.77
C GLY A 291 -5.28 9.42 -13.57
N PHE A 292 -5.27 8.09 -13.49
CA PHE A 292 -6.49 7.31 -13.33
C PHE A 292 -6.32 6.18 -12.31
N LEU A 293 -7.40 5.82 -11.63
CA LEU A 293 -7.49 4.59 -10.85
C LEU A 293 -8.60 3.71 -11.40
N PHE A 294 -8.26 2.48 -11.77
CA PHE A 294 -9.18 1.54 -12.37
C PHE A 294 -9.59 0.47 -11.36
N GLU A 295 -10.89 0.37 -11.10
CA GLU A 295 -11.43 -0.64 -10.18
C GLU A 295 -11.91 -1.88 -10.95
N ASN A 296 -11.44 -3.06 -10.52
CA ASN A 296 -11.86 -4.38 -10.99
C ASN A 296 -11.89 -4.57 -12.52
N PRO A 297 -10.76 -4.35 -13.23
CA PRO A 297 -10.68 -4.45 -14.68
C PRO A 297 -10.66 -5.89 -15.23
N ILE A 298 -11.02 -6.90 -14.45
CA ILE A 298 -10.59 -8.29 -14.72
C ILE A 298 -11.30 -8.92 -15.93
N SER A 299 -12.55 -8.58 -16.21
CA SER A 299 -13.20 -8.97 -17.48
C SER A 299 -12.59 -8.27 -18.71
N SER A 300 -11.66 -7.34 -18.47
CA SER A 300 -11.13 -6.35 -19.39
C SER A 300 -9.60 -6.23 -19.30
N PHE A 301 -8.85 -7.21 -18.79
CA PHE A 301 -7.39 -7.03 -18.74
C PHE A 301 -6.74 -7.06 -20.13
N GLU A 302 -7.31 -7.84 -21.06
CA GLU A 302 -6.97 -7.74 -22.50
C GLU A 302 -7.29 -6.36 -23.08
N ILE A 303 -8.28 -5.65 -22.54
CA ILE A 303 -8.67 -4.28 -22.94
C ILE A 303 -7.57 -3.28 -22.58
N PHE A 304 -6.80 -3.53 -21.52
CA PHE A 304 -5.69 -2.67 -21.08
C PHE A 304 -4.42 -2.83 -21.92
N LEU A 305 -4.14 -4.06 -22.37
CA LEU A 305 -2.90 -4.40 -23.08
C LEU A 305 -2.86 -3.92 -24.54
N LYS A 306 -4.03 -3.66 -25.15
CA LYS A 306 -4.17 -3.46 -26.60
C LYS A 306 -4.02 -2.02 -27.11
N LYS A 307 -4.07 -0.98 -26.27
CA LYS A 307 -3.97 0.44 -26.75
C LYS A 307 -2.71 1.13 -26.17
N LYS A 308 -1.73 1.39 -27.05
CA LYS A 308 -0.38 1.92 -26.72
C LYS A 308 -0.24 3.45 -26.85
N GLU A 309 -1.29 4.18 -27.19
CA GLU A 309 -1.21 5.56 -27.70
C GLU A 309 -1.16 6.67 -26.65
N PHE A 310 -0.99 6.35 -25.37
CA PHE A 310 -1.09 7.34 -24.28
C PHE A 310 0.15 7.41 -23.39
N SER A 311 1.31 7.74 -23.97
CA SER A 311 2.59 7.86 -23.25
C SER A 311 2.60 8.85 -22.08
N GLU A 312 1.64 9.78 -22.03
CA GLU A 312 1.49 10.77 -20.96
C GLU A 312 0.60 10.33 -19.80
N LEU A 313 -0.19 9.25 -19.97
CA LEU A 313 -1.11 8.79 -18.94
C LEU A 313 -0.39 7.89 -17.93
N PHE A 314 -0.84 7.97 -16.68
CA PHE A 314 -0.39 7.05 -15.63
C PHE A 314 -1.59 6.54 -14.84
N TYR A 315 -1.53 5.30 -14.40
CA TYR A 315 -2.65 4.73 -13.66
C TYR A 315 -2.27 3.66 -12.65
N GLY A 316 -3.19 3.47 -11.71
CA GLY A 316 -3.21 2.35 -10.80
C GLY A 316 -4.43 1.46 -11.05
N VAL A 317 -4.30 0.19 -10.70
CA VAL A 317 -5.38 -0.81 -10.80
C VAL A 317 -5.71 -1.33 -9.41
N GLN A 318 -6.98 -1.52 -9.10
CA GLN A 318 -7.44 -2.32 -7.97
C GLN A 318 -8.02 -3.63 -8.51
N SER A 319 -7.58 -4.76 -7.96
CA SER A 319 -7.96 -6.09 -8.43
C SER A 319 -7.81 -7.14 -7.34
N ASP A 320 -8.69 -8.14 -7.32
CA ASP A 320 -8.49 -9.32 -6.50
C ASP A 320 -7.26 -10.11 -6.93
N MET A 321 -6.44 -10.56 -5.97
CA MET A 321 -5.24 -11.33 -6.25
C MET A 321 -5.54 -12.71 -6.87
N GLU A 322 -6.76 -13.22 -6.73
CA GLU A 322 -7.22 -14.42 -7.45
C GLU A 322 -7.15 -14.26 -8.97
N ASN A 323 -7.17 -13.01 -9.47
CA ASN A 323 -7.08 -12.71 -10.89
C ASN A 323 -5.66 -12.44 -11.37
N LEU A 324 -4.66 -12.59 -10.51
CA LEU A 324 -3.25 -12.40 -10.85
C LEU A 324 -2.81 -13.29 -12.03
N ASP A 325 -3.32 -14.53 -12.10
CA ASP A 325 -2.97 -15.45 -13.19
C ASP A 325 -3.54 -14.99 -14.54
N LYS A 326 -4.67 -14.28 -14.53
CA LYS A 326 -5.25 -13.66 -15.74
C LYS A 326 -4.47 -12.42 -16.20
N MET A 327 -3.75 -11.76 -15.30
CA MET A 327 -2.92 -10.60 -15.64
C MET A 327 -1.57 -10.97 -16.27
N VAL A 328 -1.09 -12.21 -16.07
CA VAL A 328 0.30 -12.63 -16.39
C VAL A 328 0.34 -13.57 -17.60
N VAL A 329 -0.69 -13.56 -18.46
CA VAL A 329 -0.74 -14.39 -19.67
C VAL A 329 0.34 -13.94 -20.67
N GLY A 330 1.50 -14.60 -20.65
CA GLY A 330 2.53 -14.55 -21.70
C GLY A 330 3.76 -13.65 -21.45
N ASN A 331 4.62 -13.55 -22.47
CA ASN A 331 5.83 -12.70 -22.53
C ASN A 331 5.51 -11.18 -22.57
N GLU A 332 4.25 -10.79 -22.40
CA GLU A 332 3.74 -9.42 -22.55
C GLU A 332 3.97 -8.51 -21.32
N ASN A 333 4.65 -9.02 -20.27
CA ASN A 333 4.92 -8.24 -19.05
C ASN A 333 5.69 -6.92 -19.31
N GLN A 334 6.51 -6.84 -20.36
CA GLN A 334 7.17 -5.58 -20.72
C GLN A 334 6.19 -4.51 -21.23
N ASN A 335 5.07 -4.92 -21.87
CA ASN A 335 4.07 -3.99 -22.40
C ASN A 335 3.28 -3.27 -21.28
N LEU A 336 3.13 -3.91 -20.10
CA LEU A 336 2.34 -3.39 -18.97
C LEU A 336 2.93 -2.17 -18.27
N PHE A 337 4.26 -2.06 -18.16
CA PHE A 337 4.86 -0.85 -17.59
C PHE A 337 4.91 0.27 -18.63
N SER A 338 5.20 -0.07 -19.90
CA SER A 338 5.21 0.90 -21.00
C SER A 338 3.84 1.52 -21.29
N SER A 339 2.75 0.93 -20.79
CA SER A 339 1.40 1.47 -20.93
C SER A 339 1.04 2.52 -19.86
N GLY A 340 1.93 2.81 -18.89
CA GLY A 340 1.69 3.81 -17.84
C GLY A 340 1.19 3.24 -16.50
N MET A 341 1.05 1.91 -16.37
CA MET A 341 0.67 1.28 -15.10
C MET A 341 1.81 1.35 -14.09
N THR A 342 1.56 1.92 -12.91
CA THR A 342 2.60 2.07 -11.87
C THR A 342 2.21 1.48 -10.51
N LEU A 343 0.91 1.25 -10.27
CA LEU A 343 0.37 0.75 -9.00
C LEU A 343 -0.62 -0.39 -9.25
N ILE A 344 -0.53 -1.46 -8.47
CA ILE A 344 -1.62 -2.43 -8.32
C ILE A 344 -1.96 -2.57 -6.85
N GLN A 345 -3.24 -2.42 -6.52
CA GLN A 345 -3.84 -2.65 -5.22
C GLN A 345 -4.53 -4.01 -5.24
N TRP A 346 -3.93 -4.97 -4.55
CA TRP A 346 -4.41 -6.33 -4.47
C TRP A 346 -5.41 -6.48 -3.34
N GLU A 347 -6.61 -6.93 -3.65
CA GLU A 347 -7.62 -7.33 -2.67
C GLU A 347 -7.69 -8.85 -2.57
N ASN A 348 -8.34 -9.35 -1.51
CA ASN A 348 -8.65 -10.77 -1.32
C ASN A 348 -7.49 -11.73 -1.69
N PRO A 349 -6.33 -11.65 -1.00
CA PRO A 349 -5.12 -12.31 -1.46
C PRO A 349 -5.15 -13.86 -1.42
N GLY A 350 -6.23 -14.44 -0.88
CA GLY A 350 -6.43 -15.89 -0.80
C GLY A 350 -5.28 -16.63 -0.12
N LYS A 351 -5.10 -17.91 -0.47
CA LYS A 351 -3.94 -18.70 -0.04
C LYS A 351 -2.68 -18.28 -0.80
N LYS A 352 -1.54 -18.29 -0.09
CA LYS A 352 -0.23 -18.01 -0.66
C LYS A 352 0.26 -19.21 -1.48
N GLU A 353 0.26 -19.06 -2.80
CA GLU A 353 0.73 -20.07 -3.77
C GLU A 353 1.99 -19.57 -4.50
N ASP A 354 2.89 -20.49 -4.86
CA ASP A 354 4.19 -20.13 -5.45
C ASP A 354 4.06 -19.42 -6.81
N LEU A 355 3.05 -19.78 -7.60
CA LEU A 355 2.72 -19.12 -8.86
C LEU A 355 2.40 -17.64 -8.65
N LYS A 356 1.59 -17.32 -7.63
CA LYS A 356 1.23 -15.94 -7.28
C LYS A 356 2.46 -15.13 -6.84
N ILE A 357 3.36 -15.71 -6.06
CA ILE A 357 4.61 -15.03 -5.65
C ILE A 357 5.48 -14.71 -6.87
N LYS A 358 5.62 -15.65 -7.81
CA LYS A 358 6.40 -15.45 -9.03
C LYS A 358 5.82 -14.32 -9.89
N SER A 359 4.49 -14.27 -10.02
CA SER A 359 3.77 -13.22 -10.74
C SER A 359 3.97 -11.83 -10.10
N LEU A 360 3.79 -11.72 -8.77
CA LEU A 360 4.08 -10.47 -8.05
C LEU A 360 5.53 -10.01 -8.24
N TRP A 361 6.48 -10.97 -8.25
CA TRP A 361 7.88 -10.67 -8.46
C TRP A 361 8.15 -10.14 -9.87
N ASN A 362 7.53 -10.72 -10.89
CA ASN A 362 7.65 -10.25 -12.28
C ASN A 362 7.11 -8.83 -12.44
N LEU A 363 5.93 -8.54 -11.86
CA LEU A 363 5.36 -7.19 -11.84
C LEU A 363 6.27 -6.19 -11.11
N SER A 364 6.83 -6.57 -9.97
CA SER A 364 7.83 -5.73 -9.30
C SER A 364 9.03 -5.47 -10.21
N LYS A 365 9.59 -6.47 -10.90
CA LYS A 365 10.77 -6.30 -11.76
C LYS A 365 10.57 -5.27 -12.86
N ILE A 366 9.37 -5.20 -13.44
CA ILE A 366 9.05 -4.24 -14.50
C ILE A 366 8.75 -2.83 -13.97
N GLY A 367 8.73 -2.62 -12.66
CA GLY A 367 8.57 -1.29 -12.05
C GLY A 367 7.21 -1.02 -11.41
N VAL A 368 6.30 -2.01 -11.39
CA VAL A 368 4.98 -1.88 -10.77
C VAL A 368 5.08 -1.99 -9.25
N TRP A 369 4.37 -1.11 -8.55
CA TRP A 369 4.23 -1.12 -7.10
C TRP A 369 3.05 -2.00 -6.68
N ASN A 370 3.33 -3.17 -6.09
CA ASN A 370 2.31 -4.00 -5.44
C ASN A 370 1.95 -3.46 -4.04
N HIS A 371 0.70 -3.06 -3.85
CA HIS A 371 0.07 -2.77 -2.56
C HIS A 371 -0.91 -3.90 -2.21
N VAL A 372 -0.84 -4.47 -1.00
CA VAL A 372 -1.68 -5.62 -0.60
C VAL A 372 -2.68 -5.23 0.49
N GLY A 373 -3.97 -5.27 0.18
CA GLY A 373 -5.07 -5.10 1.13
C GLY A 373 -5.31 -6.37 1.94
N LEU A 374 -5.23 -6.26 3.27
CA LEU A 374 -5.51 -7.32 4.24
C LEU A 374 -6.72 -6.92 5.11
N THR A 375 -7.84 -6.67 4.44
CA THR A 375 -9.10 -6.15 4.99
C THR A 375 -10.21 -7.20 4.93
N GLY A 376 -11.10 -7.27 5.94
CA GLY A 376 -12.41 -7.98 5.91
C GLY A 376 -12.39 -9.50 5.67
N LEU A 377 -13.06 -10.31 6.51
CA LEU A 377 -13.27 -11.78 6.39
C LEU A 377 -12.03 -12.68 6.16
N PHE A 378 -10.82 -12.10 6.05
CA PHE A 378 -9.59 -12.83 5.79
C PHE A 378 -9.16 -13.60 7.04
N ARG A 379 -9.18 -14.94 6.96
CA ARG A 379 -8.86 -15.82 8.09
C ARG A 379 -7.51 -15.43 8.71
N SER A 380 -7.47 -15.34 10.04
CA SER A 380 -6.30 -14.86 10.80
C SER A 380 -4.99 -15.57 10.44
N ALA A 381 -5.04 -16.88 10.19
CA ALA A 381 -3.88 -17.67 9.76
C ALA A 381 -3.33 -17.20 8.40
N LEU A 382 -4.19 -17.07 7.38
CA LEU A 382 -3.79 -16.59 6.06
C LEU A 382 -3.27 -15.15 6.12
N LYS A 383 -3.90 -14.32 6.96
CA LYS A 383 -3.44 -12.95 7.21
C LYS A 383 -2.01 -12.92 7.73
N ASN A 384 -1.71 -13.75 8.74
CA ASN A 384 -0.39 -13.82 9.35
C ASN A 384 0.67 -14.35 8.35
N ASP A 385 0.31 -15.31 7.50
CA ASP A 385 1.20 -15.81 6.45
C ASP A 385 1.58 -14.72 5.44
N TRP A 386 0.60 -13.92 5.01
CA TRP A 386 0.84 -12.78 4.13
C TRP A 386 1.66 -11.68 4.81
N LEU A 387 1.36 -11.33 6.07
CA LEU A 387 2.15 -10.36 6.83
C LEU A 387 3.62 -10.81 6.96
N ARG A 388 3.86 -12.10 7.25
CA ARG A 388 5.20 -12.67 7.28
C ARG A 388 5.87 -12.57 5.91
N PHE A 389 5.17 -12.95 4.83
CA PHE A 389 5.69 -12.85 3.46
C PHE A 389 6.07 -11.41 3.09
N ILE A 390 5.19 -10.45 3.33
CA ILE A 390 5.42 -9.02 3.02
C ILE A 390 6.60 -8.49 3.82
N SER A 391 6.70 -8.82 5.11
CA SER A 391 7.85 -8.42 5.95
C SER A 391 9.18 -8.96 5.42
N LEU A 392 9.17 -10.18 4.87
CA LEU A 392 10.35 -10.83 4.29
C LEU A 392 10.65 -10.38 2.86
N ASN A 393 9.67 -9.86 2.14
CA ASN A 393 9.78 -9.57 0.71
C ASN A 393 9.20 -8.19 0.35
N PRO A 394 9.65 -7.10 1.01
CA PRO A 394 9.16 -5.75 0.72
C PRO A 394 9.57 -5.30 -0.69
N ASN A 395 10.58 -5.92 -1.30
CA ASN A 395 10.95 -5.70 -2.69
C ASN A 395 10.00 -6.38 -3.71
N ILE A 396 9.03 -7.18 -3.25
CA ILE A 396 7.99 -7.83 -4.06
C ILE A 396 6.62 -7.20 -3.74
N ALA A 397 6.23 -7.22 -2.47
CA ALA A 397 5.03 -6.56 -1.96
C ALA A 397 5.43 -5.31 -1.18
N HIS A 398 5.34 -4.16 -1.82
CA HIS A 398 6.02 -2.93 -1.39
C HIS A 398 5.30 -2.20 -0.25
N SER A 399 3.98 -2.38 -0.16
CA SER A 399 3.14 -1.78 0.87
C SER A 399 1.91 -2.65 1.11
N PHE A 400 1.21 -2.40 2.21
CA PHE A 400 0.01 -3.14 2.56
C PHE A 400 -0.93 -2.30 3.40
N GLU A 401 -2.20 -2.67 3.40
CA GLU A 401 -3.23 -2.15 4.30
C GLU A 401 -3.64 -3.24 5.29
N ASN A 402 -3.37 -3.05 6.59
CA ASN A 402 -3.81 -3.98 7.64
C ASN A 402 -4.83 -3.29 8.56
N LEU A 403 -6.11 -3.63 8.37
CA LEU A 403 -7.16 -3.32 9.33
C LEU A 403 -7.06 -4.33 10.49
N SER A 404 -6.29 -3.99 11.51
CA SER A 404 -6.36 -4.59 12.85
C SER A 404 -7.41 -3.84 13.68
N GLY A 405 -8.10 -4.51 14.62
CA GLY A 405 -9.25 -3.98 15.38
C GLY A 405 -9.00 -2.66 16.14
N ALA A 406 -10.04 -2.08 16.76
CA ALA A 406 -9.96 -0.79 17.47
C ALA A 406 -8.96 -0.82 18.65
N GLY A 407 -7.69 -0.48 18.38
CA GLY A 407 -6.67 -0.28 19.43
C GLY A 407 -6.84 1.06 20.14
N PRO A 408 -6.21 1.30 21.31
CA PRO A 408 -6.27 2.58 22.07
C PRO A 408 -5.74 3.79 21.28
N TYR A 409 -6.01 5.04 21.70
CA TYR A 409 -5.53 6.24 20.95
C TYR A 409 -4.00 6.25 20.91
N CYS A 410 -3.36 5.68 21.93
CA CYS A 410 -1.92 5.51 22.04
C CYS A 410 -1.29 4.39 21.18
N LYS A 411 -2.06 3.51 20.53
CA LYS A 411 -1.50 2.48 19.61
C LYS A 411 -2.27 2.38 18.29
N PRO A 412 -2.02 3.31 17.34
CA PRO A 412 -2.70 3.33 16.06
C PRO A 412 -1.78 2.88 14.92
N ASP A 413 -1.33 1.63 14.86
CA ASP A 413 -0.59 1.18 13.67
C ASP A 413 -1.59 0.54 12.69
N LEU A 414 -2.28 1.38 11.90
CA LEU A 414 -2.72 0.95 10.56
C LEU A 414 -1.46 0.43 9.90
N ASN A 415 -1.45 -0.84 9.49
CA ASN A 415 -0.25 -1.50 8.98
C ASN A 415 0.75 -1.95 10.07
N GLY A 416 0.30 -2.03 11.32
CA GLY A 416 1.02 -2.72 12.38
C GLY A 416 1.17 -4.20 12.07
N ILE A 417 2.35 -4.74 12.29
CA ILE A 417 2.60 -6.17 12.25
C ILE A 417 3.00 -6.58 13.66
N ASP A 418 2.42 -7.67 14.15
CA ASP A 418 2.88 -8.30 15.38
C ASP A 418 4.41 -8.52 15.28
N PRO A 419 5.21 -8.07 16.25
CA PRO A 419 6.66 -8.27 16.24
C PRO A 419 7.10 -9.72 16.06
N SER A 420 6.28 -10.69 16.48
CA SER A 420 6.53 -12.13 16.27
C SER A 420 6.40 -12.57 14.80
N LEU A 421 5.66 -11.81 13.99
CA LEU A 421 5.50 -12.04 12.55
C LEU A 421 6.55 -11.28 11.72
N GLN A 422 7.15 -10.23 12.30
CA GLN A 422 8.24 -9.50 11.66
C GLN A 422 9.53 -10.33 11.73
N SER A 423 9.96 -10.83 10.57
CA SER A 423 11.31 -11.35 10.46
C SER A 423 12.31 -10.22 10.74
N TYR A 424 13.49 -10.57 11.28
CA TYR A 424 14.48 -9.57 11.72
C TYR A 424 14.04 -8.72 12.94
N SER A 425 13.02 -9.13 13.70
CA SER A 425 12.66 -8.47 14.97
C SER A 425 13.74 -8.60 16.06
N GLY A 426 14.55 -9.65 16.00
CA GLY A 426 15.69 -9.91 16.90
C GLY A 426 17.00 -9.21 16.51
N VAL A 427 17.01 -8.37 15.46
CA VAL A 427 18.16 -7.52 15.11
C VAL A 427 17.82 -6.05 15.38
N LYS A 428 18.85 -5.20 15.45
CA LYS A 428 18.68 -3.76 15.69
C LYS A 428 17.68 -3.17 14.70
N LYS A 429 16.72 -2.37 15.15
CA LYS A 429 15.68 -1.81 14.26
C LYS A 429 16.28 -0.81 13.28
N LEU A 430 15.77 -0.80 12.05
CA LEU A 430 16.08 0.25 11.09
C LEU A 430 15.54 1.60 11.59
N PRO A 431 16.21 2.72 11.27
CA PRO A 431 15.74 4.02 11.69
C PRO A 431 14.47 4.39 10.91
N GLY A 432 13.54 5.05 11.59
CA GLY A 432 12.27 5.49 11.01
C GLY A 432 11.36 4.38 10.50
N GLU A 433 10.26 4.78 9.87
CA GLU A 433 9.24 3.90 9.25
C GLU A 433 9.17 4.12 7.73
N PRO A 434 8.77 3.12 6.93
CA PRO A 434 8.61 3.30 5.49
C PRO A 434 7.67 4.46 5.13
N PHE A 435 8.10 5.35 4.23
CA PHE A 435 7.35 6.57 3.89
C PHE A 435 5.97 6.27 3.28
N TRP A 436 5.82 5.14 2.59
CA TRP A 436 4.54 4.73 2.02
C TRP A 436 3.42 4.59 3.07
N LYS A 437 3.73 4.40 4.37
CA LYS A 437 2.73 4.39 5.43
C LYS A 437 1.94 5.70 5.54
N PHE A 438 2.51 6.81 5.06
CA PHE A 438 1.88 8.14 5.02
C PHE A 438 1.15 8.41 3.69
N LEU A 439 1.37 7.54 2.69
CA LEU A 439 0.68 7.55 1.40
C LEU A 439 -0.47 6.52 1.41
N SER A 440 -1.29 6.54 2.47
CA SER A 440 -2.42 5.61 2.61
C SER A 440 -3.54 5.85 1.60
N ASP A 441 -3.55 7.02 0.96
CA ASP A 441 -4.46 7.33 -0.13
C ASP A 441 -3.90 6.80 -1.46
N PRO A 442 -4.66 5.95 -2.20
CA PRO A 442 -4.20 5.40 -3.47
C PRO A 442 -3.85 6.47 -4.51
N ALA A 443 -4.56 7.60 -4.53
CA ALA A 443 -4.26 8.71 -5.43
C ALA A 443 -2.91 9.34 -5.09
N HIS A 444 -2.64 9.56 -3.79
CA HIS A 444 -1.37 10.12 -3.34
C HIS A 444 -0.20 9.17 -3.64
N LEU A 445 -0.39 7.87 -3.37
CA LEU A 445 0.61 6.85 -3.68
C LEU A 445 0.91 6.81 -5.18
N LEU A 446 -0.12 6.82 -6.02
CA LEU A 446 0.02 6.85 -7.48
C LEU A 446 0.82 8.07 -7.96
N LEU A 447 0.52 9.26 -7.45
CA LEU A 447 1.22 10.49 -7.79
C LEU A 447 2.70 10.46 -7.38
N TYR A 448 3.00 9.92 -6.19
CA TYR A 448 4.37 9.74 -5.74
C TYR A 448 5.14 8.71 -6.58
N LEU A 449 4.48 7.62 -6.98
CA LEU A 449 5.06 6.63 -7.88
C LEU A 449 5.39 7.22 -9.24
N LYS A 450 4.46 7.99 -9.82
CA LYS A 450 4.68 8.73 -11.07
C LYS A 450 5.87 9.69 -10.96
N ARG A 451 5.95 10.49 -9.89
CA ARG A 451 6.95 11.55 -9.74
C ARG A 451 8.34 11.04 -9.33
N LYS A 452 8.41 10.09 -8.39
CA LYS A 452 9.67 9.62 -7.79
C LYS A 452 10.13 8.27 -8.34
N GLY A 453 9.22 7.48 -8.88
CA GLY A 453 9.48 6.11 -9.31
C GLY A 453 9.56 5.13 -8.14
N LYS A 454 9.28 3.86 -8.43
CA LYS A 454 9.25 2.75 -7.47
C LYS A 454 10.53 2.66 -6.61
N LYS A 455 11.70 2.72 -7.25
CA LYS A 455 13.00 2.52 -6.58
C LYS A 455 13.25 3.59 -5.51
N ASN A 456 13.02 4.85 -5.85
CA ASN A 456 13.27 5.95 -4.91
C ASN A 456 12.25 5.91 -3.77
N LEU A 457 10.96 5.73 -4.08
CA LEU A 457 9.90 5.67 -3.07
C LEU A 457 10.12 4.52 -2.08
N PHE A 458 10.55 3.35 -2.58
CA PHE A 458 10.84 2.17 -1.75
C PHE A 458 11.92 2.43 -0.70
N CYS A 459 12.92 3.25 -1.02
CA CYS A 459 14.05 3.53 -0.14
C CYS A 459 13.75 4.63 0.89
N LEU A 460 12.62 5.34 0.79
CA LEU A 460 12.29 6.44 1.69
C LEU A 460 11.71 5.95 3.01
N ARG A 461 12.23 6.49 4.10
CA ARG A 461 11.74 6.31 5.46
C ARG A 461 11.57 7.66 6.14
N THR A 462 10.72 7.68 7.15
CA THR A 462 10.39 8.85 7.96
C THR A 462 10.84 8.62 9.39
N ASP A 463 11.60 9.57 9.92
CA ASP A 463 11.88 9.65 11.34
C ASP A 463 10.81 10.52 12.00
N LYS A 464 9.86 9.91 12.71
CA LYS A 464 8.80 10.64 13.41
C LYS A 464 9.33 11.54 14.53
N ILE A 465 10.46 11.17 15.15
CA ILE A 465 11.02 11.90 16.28
C ILE A 465 11.68 13.18 15.77
N ASN A 466 12.56 13.05 14.78
CA ASN A 466 13.31 14.17 14.24
C ASN A 466 12.56 14.91 13.12
N LYS A 467 11.44 14.36 12.64
CA LYS A 467 10.65 14.85 11.51
C LYS A 467 11.44 14.99 10.20
N THR A 468 12.36 14.07 9.96
CA THR A 468 13.25 14.06 8.79
C THR A 468 13.01 12.84 7.91
N LEU A 469 13.50 12.89 6.67
CA LEU A 469 13.59 11.71 5.81
C LEU A 469 14.93 11.00 5.93
N ILE A 470 14.87 9.69 5.76
CA ILE A 470 16.03 8.82 5.64
C ILE A 470 15.91 8.07 4.32
N SER A 471 16.93 8.15 3.47
CA SER A 471 17.00 7.40 2.22
C SER A 471 17.93 6.20 2.38
N LEU A 472 17.35 5.00 2.37
CA LEU A 472 18.10 3.76 2.45
C LEU A 472 19.00 3.56 1.24
N GLY A 473 20.20 3.05 1.48
CA GLY A 473 21.13 2.63 0.45
C GLY A 473 22.04 3.71 -0.10
N SER A 474 21.91 4.96 0.36
CA SER A 474 22.72 6.09 -0.08
C SER A 474 24.09 6.15 0.60
N GLY A 475 24.21 5.61 1.82
CA GLY A 475 25.39 5.71 2.69
C GLY A 475 25.96 4.37 3.14
N ILE A 476 25.77 3.29 2.36
CA ILE A 476 26.24 1.97 2.75
C ILE A 476 27.77 1.89 2.70
N THR A 477 28.37 1.64 3.86
CA THR A 477 29.79 1.33 4.02
C THR A 477 29.99 -0.19 4.12
N PHE A 478 31.14 -0.68 3.63
CA PHE A 478 31.44 -2.11 3.59
C PHE A 478 32.76 -2.34 4.33
N HIS A 479 32.76 -3.31 5.23
CA HIS A 479 33.89 -3.64 6.09
C HIS A 479 34.19 -5.12 5.95
N PHE A 480 35.47 -5.48 5.98
CA PHE A 480 35.95 -6.85 5.90
C PHE A 480 37.00 -7.01 6.98
N ARG A 481 36.68 -7.76 8.03
CA ARG A 481 37.48 -7.87 9.25
C ARG A 481 37.56 -9.30 9.75
N LYS A 482 38.63 -9.62 10.47
CA LYS A 482 38.69 -10.86 11.23
C LYS A 482 37.72 -10.81 12.43
N PRO A 483 37.32 -11.97 13.00
CA PRO A 483 36.35 -12.00 14.10
C PRO A 483 36.78 -11.21 15.34
N ASP A 484 38.07 -11.21 15.67
CA ASP A 484 38.69 -10.49 16.80
C ASP A 484 38.83 -8.97 16.56
N GLU A 485 38.74 -8.53 15.30
CA GLU A 485 38.78 -7.12 14.90
C GLU A 485 37.38 -6.47 14.79
N LEU A 486 36.33 -7.25 15.05
CA LEU A 486 34.96 -6.75 15.02
C LEU A 486 34.69 -5.81 16.21
N PRO A 487 33.92 -4.73 16.00
CA PRO A 487 33.47 -3.91 17.13
C PRO A 487 32.65 -4.73 18.14
N PRO A 488 32.63 -4.33 19.43
CA PRO A 488 31.84 -5.01 20.45
C PRO A 488 30.37 -5.19 20.04
N GLY A 489 29.83 -6.41 20.22
CA GLY A 489 28.45 -6.77 19.89
C GLY A 489 28.16 -7.02 18.40
N PHE A 490 29.06 -6.67 17.47
CA PHE A 490 28.80 -6.89 16.03
C PHE A 490 28.69 -8.36 15.68
N LEU A 491 29.48 -9.23 16.30
CA LEU A 491 29.41 -10.67 16.08
C LEU A 491 28.04 -11.23 16.50
N ASP A 492 27.45 -10.72 17.59
CA ASP A 492 26.10 -11.10 18.02
C ASP A 492 25.03 -10.61 17.05
N GLU A 493 25.13 -9.36 16.58
CA GLU A 493 24.21 -8.82 15.58
C GLU A 493 24.31 -9.60 14.25
N ILE A 494 25.52 -9.99 13.83
CA ILE A 494 25.73 -10.84 12.65
C ILE A 494 25.12 -12.23 12.86
N CYS A 495 25.31 -12.85 14.02
CA CYS A 495 24.65 -14.13 14.35
C CYS A 495 23.12 -14.01 14.27
N ALA A 496 22.55 -12.92 14.81
CA ALA A 496 21.12 -12.64 14.76
C ALA A 496 20.63 -12.40 13.31
N MET A 497 21.39 -11.68 12.49
CA MET A 497 21.12 -11.46 11.07
C MET A 497 21.09 -12.77 10.27
N VAL A 498 22.01 -13.69 10.55
CA VAL A 498 22.07 -15.01 9.90
C VAL A 498 20.88 -15.87 10.32
N LYS A 499 20.55 -15.90 11.62
CA LYS A 499 19.37 -16.61 12.14
C LYS A 499 18.07 -16.07 11.53
N ALA A 500 17.93 -14.74 11.47
CA ALA A 500 16.76 -14.09 10.89
C ALA A 500 16.61 -14.34 9.37
N GLY A 501 17.70 -14.66 8.66
CA GLY A 501 17.67 -15.08 7.26
C GLY A 501 17.04 -16.45 7.03
N GLY A 502 16.93 -17.30 8.06
CA GLY A 502 16.15 -18.55 8.05
C GLY A 502 16.64 -19.65 7.09
N SER A 503 17.78 -19.46 6.43
CA SER A 503 18.24 -20.32 5.32
C SER A 503 19.32 -21.33 5.74
N VAL A 504 19.73 -21.34 7.01
CA VAL A 504 20.84 -22.17 7.51
C VAL A 504 20.53 -22.79 8.86
N ASP A 505 21.12 -23.96 9.12
CA ASP A 505 21.16 -24.58 10.44
C ASP A 505 21.84 -23.63 11.44
N THR A 506 21.12 -23.28 12.50
CA THR A 506 21.56 -22.26 13.46
C THR A 506 22.51 -22.81 14.53
N LYS A 507 22.64 -24.14 14.65
CA LYS A 507 23.42 -24.82 15.71
C LYS A 507 24.88 -24.37 15.78
N TYR A 508 25.52 -24.19 14.62
CA TYR A 508 26.97 -23.89 14.54
C TYR A 508 27.28 -22.47 14.05
N VAL A 509 26.28 -21.58 13.96
CA VAL A 509 26.49 -20.23 13.39
C VAL A 509 27.53 -19.45 14.17
N ARG A 510 27.39 -19.37 15.51
CA ARG A 510 28.32 -18.63 16.37
C ARG A 510 29.73 -19.22 16.30
N TYR A 511 29.85 -20.52 16.53
CA TYR A 511 31.12 -21.26 16.46
C TYR A 511 31.88 -21.05 15.14
N ASN A 512 31.17 -21.13 14.01
CA ASN A 512 31.80 -20.95 12.70
C ASN A 512 32.19 -19.49 12.42
N LEU A 513 31.46 -18.51 12.96
CA LEU A 513 31.78 -17.09 12.78
C LEU A 513 32.94 -16.66 13.68
N GLU A 514 33.04 -17.15 14.91
CA GLU A 514 34.19 -16.89 15.80
C GLU A 514 35.51 -17.39 15.21
N ARG A 515 35.44 -18.45 14.40
CA ARG A 515 36.57 -19.06 13.69
C ARG A 515 36.63 -18.67 12.21
N ALA A 516 35.88 -17.66 11.79
CA ALA A 516 35.89 -17.28 10.38
C ALA A 516 37.25 -16.66 10.00
N TYR A 517 37.71 -16.94 8.77
CA TYR A 517 38.89 -16.29 8.22
C TYR A 517 38.63 -14.79 8.05
N LEU A 518 37.47 -14.46 7.48
CA LEU A 518 37.09 -13.07 7.19
C LEU A 518 35.57 -12.91 7.25
N ILE A 519 35.12 -11.87 7.93
CA ILE A 519 33.71 -11.48 8.01
C ILE A 519 33.52 -10.17 7.27
N GLY A 520 32.61 -10.19 6.29
CA GLY A 520 32.17 -9.01 5.56
C GLY A 520 30.85 -8.52 6.13
N TYR A 521 30.75 -7.25 6.48
CA TYR A 521 29.48 -6.63 6.85
C TYR A 521 29.28 -5.27 6.16
N ALA A 522 28.02 -4.99 5.85
CA ALA A 522 27.57 -3.73 5.29
C ALA A 522 26.81 -2.96 6.37
N GLN A 523 27.13 -1.69 6.52
CA GLN A 523 26.59 -0.83 7.56
C GLN A 523 26.07 0.47 6.98
N GLU A 524 24.89 0.90 7.44
CA GLU A 524 24.31 2.21 7.18
C GLU A 524 23.62 2.68 8.47
N ASN A 525 23.73 3.98 8.79
CA ASN A 525 23.12 4.57 9.99
C ASN A 525 23.45 3.81 11.31
N GLY A 526 24.69 3.29 11.43
CA GLY A 526 25.12 2.58 12.64
C GLY A 526 24.49 1.20 12.84
N ILE A 527 23.91 0.60 11.78
CA ILE A 527 23.21 -0.70 11.83
C ILE A 527 23.76 -1.62 10.74
N ILE A 528 23.88 -2.92 11.04
CA ILE A 528 24.27 -3.92 10.04
C ILE A 528 23.08 -4.20 9.13
N VAL A 529 23.25 -3.95 7.83
CA VAL A 529 22.22 -4.10 6.80
C VAL A 529 22.42 -5.33 5.92
N GLY A 530 23.62 -5.91 5.97
CA GLY A 530 23.91 -7.22 5.43
C GLY A 530 25.25 -7.74 5.90
N ASN A 531 25.45 -9.05 5.82
CA ASN A 531 26.69 -9.71 6.17
C ASN A 531 26.94 -10.91 5.26
N SER A 532 28.18 -11.37 5.24
CA SER A 532 28.64 -12.62 4.61
C SER A 532 29.99 -12.99 5.24
N SER A 533 30.44 -14.24 5.09
CA SER A 533 31.70 -14.67 5.70
C SER A 533 32.45 -15.68 4.83
N LEU A 534 33.77 -15.65 4.94
CA LEU A 534 34.68 -16.74 4.59
C LEU A 534 35.01 -17.49 5.88
N LYS A 535 34.43 -18.67 6.06
CA LYS A 535 34.61 -19.49 7.26
C LYS A 535 35.58 -20.64 7.00
N HIS A 536 36.33 -21.02 8.03
CA HIS A 536 37.08 -22.27 8.00
C HIS A 536 36.08 -23.43 8.11
N PRO A 537 35.95 -24.26 7.08
CA PRO A 537 35.13 -25.47 7.18
C PRO A 537 35.68 -26.38 8.28
N ARG A 538 34.79 -27.13 8.94
CA ARG A 538 35.20 -28.09 9.98
C ARG A 538 36.00 -29.22 9.34
N ALA A 539 37.01 -29.77 10.03
CA ALA A 539 37.89 -30.81 9.49
C ALA A 539 37.10 -32.02 8.96
N GLU A 540 36.13 -32.51 9.74
CA GLU A 540 35.18 -33.58 9.36
C GLU A 540 34.45 -33.28 8.04
N PHE A 541 34.15 -32.00 7.79
CA PHE A 541 33.45 -31.60 6.57
C PHE A 541 34.39 -31.58 5.36
N ILE A 542 35.65 -31.16 5.55
CA ILE A 542 36.67 -31.21 4.51
C ILE A 542 36.98 -32.64 4.13
N GLU A 543 37.28 -33.52 5.08
CA GLU A 543 37.59 -34.93 4.81
C GLU A 543 36.47 -35.62 4.01
N ARG A 544 35.22 -35.31 4.34
CA ARG A 544 34.06 -35.80 3.59
C ARG A 544 33.99 -35.23 2.18
N LEU A 545 34.21 -33.92 2.00
CA LEU A 545 34.22 -33.31 0.67
C LEU A 545 35.37 -33.85 -0.18
N ASP A 546 36.54 -34.03 0.40
CA ASP A 546 37.71 -34.61 -0.25
C ASP A 546 37.41 -36.03 -0.73
N THR A 547 36.80 -36.86 0.12
CA THR A 547 36.40 -38.22 -0.23
C THR A 547 35.37 -38.25 -1.37
N ILE A 548 34.35 -37.39 -1.29
CA ILE A 548 33.24 -37.36 -2.27
C ILE A 548 33.72 -36.85 -3.64
N THR A 549 34.54 -35.81 -3.63
CA THR A 549 34.89 -35.08 -4.86
C THR A 549 36.21 -35.53 -5.47
N GLY A 550 37.12 -36.09 -4.66
CA GLY A 550 38.51 -36.35 -5.02
C GLY A 550 39.38 -35.08 -5.09
N LEU A 551 38.89 -33.94 -4.58
CA LEU A 551 39.62 -32.67 -4.54
C LEU A 551 40.11 -32.38 -3.12
N ASN A 552 41.30 -31.80 -2.96
CA ASN A 552 41.83 -31.43 -1.64
C ASN A 552 41.38 -30.01 -1.24
N PHE A 553 40.53 -29.90 -0.23
CA PHE A 553 40.00 -28.62 0.26
C PHE A 553 40.76 -28.02 1.46
N ASN A 554 41.92 -28.54 1.86
CA ASN A 554 42.65 -28.09 3.07
C ASN A 554 43.11 -26.62 3.04
N HIS A 555 43.24 -26.00 1.86
CA HIS A 555 43.60 -24.58 1.69
C HIS A 555 42.43 -23.71 1.23
N PHE A 556 41.21 -24.09 1.60
CA PHE A 556 40.00 -23.43 1.16
C PHE A 556 39.24 -22.80 2.33
N VAL A 557 38.53 -21.73 2.02
CA VAL A 557 37.53 -21.12 2.89
C VAL A 557 36.16 -21.28 2.25
N GLU A 558 35.18 -21.63 3.08
CA GLU A 558 33.80 -21.77 2.64
C GLU A 558 33.11 -20.40 2.76
N ARG A 559 32.55 -19.92 1.66
CA ARG A 559 31.65 -18.78 1.67
C ARG A 559 30.28 -19.20 2.15
N GLY A 560 29.79 -18.52 3.18
CA GLY A 560 28.49 -18.84 3.76
C GLY A 560 27.87 -17.66 4.50
N TYR A 561 26.74 -17.93 5.15
CA TYR A 561 26.06 -17.00 6.05
C TYR A 561 25.76 -15.63 5.45
N THR A 562 25.48 -15.60 4.15
CA THR A 562 25.09 -14.35 3.49
C THR A 562 23.66 -14.00 3.86
N SER A 563 23.48 -12.90 4.58
CA SER A 563 22.17 -12.38 4.96
C SER A 563 22.09 -10.89 4.63
N VAL A 564 20.99 -10.46 4.04
CA VAL A 564 20.74 -9.05 3.70
C VAL A 564 19.33 -8.73 4.16
N ARG A 565 19.20 -7.62 4.91
CA ARG A 565 17.91 -7.14 5.38
C ARG A 565 16.94 -6.99 4.20
N PRO A 566 15.67 -7.39 4.35
CA PRO A 566 14.69 -7.34 3.25
C PRO A 566 14.63 -6.00 2.52
N GLU A 567 14.74 -4.88 3.25
CA GLU A 567 14.69 -3.51 2.74
C GLU A 567 15.91 -3.12 1.89
N TYR A 568 17.02 -3.85 2.02
CA TYR A 568 18.26 -3.61 1.28
C TYR A 568 18.46 -4.58 0.11
N ARG A 569 17.53 -5.52 -0.09
CA ARG A 569 17.55 -6.44 -1.22
C ARG A 569 17.36 -5.65 -2.52
N ALA A 570 17.99 -6.13 -3.59
CA ALA A 570 18.07 -5.45 -4.89
C ALA A 570 18.85 -4.11 -4.91
N LEU A 571 19.43 -3.66 -3.79
CA LEU A 571 20.35 -2.51 -3.75
C LEU A 571 21.83 -2.89 -3.98
N GLY A 572 22.10 -4.15 -4.34
CA GLY A 572 23.45 -4.63 -4.65
C GLY A 572 24.33 -4.97 -3.42
N VAL A 573 23.80 -4.89 -2.20
CA VAL A 573 24.55 -5.15 -0.95
C VAL A 573 25.21 -6.53 -0.96
N GLY A 574 24.44 -7.59 -1.23
CA GLY A 574 24.97 -8.95 -1.29
C GLY A 574 26.11 -9.09 -2.31
N ALA A 575 25.93 -8.58 -3.53
CA ALA A 575 26.96 -8.65 -4.56
C ALA A 575 28.26 -7.93 -4.17
N ARG A 576 28.16 -6.76 -3.52
CA ARG A 576 29.32 -6.00 -3.04
C ARG A 576 30.04 -6.72 -1.89
N LEU A 577 29.30 -7.34 -0.95
CA LEU A 577 29.89 -8.18 0.10
C LEU A 577 30.66 -9.36 -0.50
N LEU A 578 30.04 -10.07 -1.45
CA LEU A 578 30.68 -11.21 -2.11
C LEU A 578 31.95 -10.79 -2.86
N LYS A 579 31.91 -9.68 -3.59
CA LYS A 579 33.07 -9.14 -4.30
C LYS A 579 34.21 -8.79 -3.35
N GLY A 580 33.91 -8.11 -2.24
CA GLY A 580 34.94 -7.72 -1.26
C GLY A 580 35.54 -8.91 -0.52
N LEU A 581 34.74 -9.89 -0.11
CA LEU A 581 35.26 -11.15 0.45
C LEU A 581 36.13 -11.90 -0.56
N THR A 582 35.72 -11.92 -1.83
CA THR A 582 36.53 -12.54 -2.89
C THR A 582 37.91 -11.89 -3.00
N LYS A 583 37.99 -10.57 -2.91
CA LYS A 583 39.25 -9.83 -2.93
C LYS A 583 40.09 -10.07 -1.66
N GLY A 584 39.45 -10.22 -0.50
CA GLY A 584 40.11 -10.42 0.79
C GLY A 584 40.48 -11.86 1.12
N ALA A 585 40.26 -12.83 0.22
CA ALA A 585 40.62 -14.23 0.48
C ALA A 585 42.13 -14.49 0.45
N GLU A 586 42.91 -13.59 -0.15
CA GLU A 586 44.39 -13.63 -0.20
C GLU A 586 44.90 -15.00 -0.67
N GLN A 587 45.56 -15.77 0.21
CA GLN A 587 46.12 -17.09 -0.08
C GLN A 587 45.08 -18.23 -0.19
N TYR A 588 43.84 -18.01 0.23
CA TYR A 588 42.81 -19.05 0.25
C TYR A 588 42.00 -19.10 -1.04
N LYS A 589 41.70 -20.31 -1.50
CA LYS A 589 40.65 -20.53 -2.50
C LYS A 589 39.28 -20.48 -1.83
N ILE A 590 38.27 -20.02 -2.57
CA ILE A 590 36.91 -19.88 -2.05
C ILE A 590 35.99 -20.89 -2.74
N PHE A 591 35.20 -21.60 -1.95
CA PHE A 591 34.07 -22.38 -2.46
C PHE A 591 32.77 -22.00 -1.77
N SER A 592 31.64 -22.36 -2.37
CA SER A 592 30.30 -22.22 -1.80
C SER A 592 29.54 -23.52 -2.00
N ILE A 593 28.70 -23.87 -1.04
CA ILE A 593 27.76 -24.97 -1.15
C ILE A 593 26.38 -24.40 -1.46
N ILE A 594 25.79 -24.82 -2.57
CA ILE A 594 24.48 -24.35 -3.02
C ILE A 594 23.62 -25.56 -3.35
N SER A 595 22.42 -25.64 -2.78
CA SER A 595 21.47 -26.70 -3.10
C SER A 595 21.08 -26.68 -4.59
N GLU A 596 20.94 -27.85 -5.21
CA GLU A 596 20.64 -27.95 -6.65
C GLU A 596 19.22 -27.45 -6.99
N ASP A 597 18.31 -27.45 -6.01
CA ASP A 597 16.98 -26.84 -6.13
C ASP A 597 16.97 -25.31 -5.92
N ASN A 598 18.06 -24.72 -5.43
CA ASN A 598 18.17 -23.28 -5.16
C ASN A 598 18.64 -22.50 -6.41
N THR A 599 17.79 -22.52 -7.44
CA THR A 599 18.05 -21.86 -8.73
C THR A 599 18.36 -20.36 -8.61
N ALA A 600 17.79 -19.67 -7.60
CA ALA A 600 18.04 -18.25 -7.37
C ALA A 600 19.50 -18.00 -6.95
N THR A 601 20.03 -18.80 -6.04
CA THR A 601 21.42 -18.67 -5.56
C THR A 601 22.41 -19.10 -6.63
N GLN A 602 22.09 -20.12 -7.44
CA GLN A 602 22.90 -20.52 -8.59
C GLN A 602 23.00 -19.40 -9.64
N LYS A 603 21.88 -18.71 -9.97
CA LYS A 603 21.90 -17.55 -10.88
C LYS A 603 22.78 -16.42 -10.34
N ILE A 604 22.80 -16.20 -9.02
CA ILE A 604 23.69 -15.23 -8.38
C ILE A 604 25.15 -15.67 -8.51
N ALA A 605 25.45 -16.95 -8.28
CA ALA A 605 26.80 -17.49 -8.42
C ALA A 605 27.31 -17.31 -9.86
N GLN A 606 26.53 -17.70 -10.86
CA GLN A 606 26.85 -17.53 -12.29
C GLN A 606 27.09 -16.07 -12.65
N LYS A 607 26.22 -15.15 -12.20
CA LYS A 607 26.38 -13.70 -12.42
C LYS A 607 27.68 -13.14 -11.82
N ASN A 608 28.21 -13.77 -10.77
CA ASN A 608 29.48 -13.40 -10.15
C ASN A 608 30.68 -14.20 -10.69
N LYS A 609 30.55 -14.80 -11.89
CA LYS A 609 31.59 -15.63 -12.52
C LYS A 609 32.04 -16.79 -11.62
N THR A 610 31.10 -17.41 -10.92
CA THR A 610 31.33 -18.64 -10.16
C THR A 610 30.80 -19.83 -10.97
N LYS A 611 31.60 -20.89 -11.11
CA LYS A 611 31.22 -22.13 -11.79
C LYS A 611 30.97 -23.26 -10.80
N LYS A 612 30.03 -24.14 -11.14
CA LYS A 612 29.83 -25.41 -10.43
C LYS A 612 30.96 -26.35 -10.82
N ILE A 613 31.62 -26.96 -9.84
CA ILE A 613 32.78 -27.84 -10.05
C ILE A 613 32.53 -29.31 -9.67
N ALA A 614 31.54 -29.55 -8.81
CA ALA A 614 31.10 -30.88 -8.40
C ALA A 614 29.67 -30.82 -7.87
N VAL A 615 28.98 -31.96 -7.86
CA VAL A 615 27.68 -32.17 -7.20
C VAL A 615 27.79 -33.39 -6.30
N TYR A 616 27.14 -33.35 -5.14
CA TYR A 616 27.02 -34.51 -4.28
C TYR A 616 25.69 -34.56 -3.55
N TYR A 617 25.21 -35.77 -3.23
CA TYR A 617 24.04 -35.94 -2.39
C TYR A 617 24.40 -35.82 -0.92
N SER A 618 23.68 -34.98 -0.17
CA SER A 618 23.88 -34.84 1.26
C SER A 618 22.75 -35.49 2.04
N GLU A 619 23.04 -36.62 2.67
CA GLU A 619 22.08 -37.35 3.52
C GLU A 619 21.52 -36.49 4.65
N LYS A 620 22.34 -35.60 5.22
CA LYS A 620 21.92 -34.69 6.30
C LYS A 620 20.75 -33.79 5.89
N VAL A 621 20.75 -33.32 4.64
CA VAL A 621 19.70 -32.40 4.14
C VAL A 621 18.74 -33.06 3.16
N GLY A 622 18.98 -34.33 2.79
CA GLY A 622 18.15 -35.10 1.87
C GLY A 622 18.10 -34.53 0.45
N LYS A 623 19.16 -33.87 -0.01
CA LYS A 623 19.20 -33.15 -1.30
C LYS A 623 20.58 -33.15 -1.94
N GLU A 624 20.61 -32.96 -3.25
CA GLU A 624 21.84 -32.69 -4.01
C GLU A 624 22.35 -31.27 -3.75
N LEU A 625 23.65 -31.16 -3.54
CA LEU A 625 24.38 -29.93 -3.28
C LEU A 625 25.49 -29.76 -4.30
N GLY A 626 25.52 -28.62 -4.98
CA GLY A 626 26.61 -28.21 -5.84
C GLY A 626 27.72 -27.50 -5.05
N ILE A 627 28.96 -27.75 -5.46
CA ILE A 627 30.15 -27.01 -5.04
C ILE A 627 30.48 -25.98 -6.11
N TRP A 628 30.58 -24.72 -5.71
CA TRP A 628 30.72 -23.59 -6.61
C TRP A 628 31.96 -22.77 -6.29
N MET A 629 32.75 -22.39 -7.30
CA MET A 629 34.00 -21.65 -7.14
C MET A 629 34.15 -20.49 -8.13
N PRO A 630 34.78 -19.36 -7.74
CA PRO A 630 35.13 -18.31 -8.69
C PRO A 630 35.96 -18.89 -9.84
N GLU A 631 35.57 -18.57 -11.07
CA GLU A 631 36.11 -19.20 -12.28
C GLU A 631 37.64 -19.09 -12.38
N TYR A 632 38.19 -17.95 -11.97
CA TYR A 632 39.63 -17.70 -12.01
C TYR A 632 40.43 -18.44 -10.91
N MET A 633 39.76 -19.06 -9.93
CA MET A 633 40.37 -19.88 -8.87
C MET A 633 40.35 -21.39 -9.19
N ILE A 634 39.76 -21.77 -10.33
CA ILE A 634 39.66 -23.17 -10.76
C ILE A 634 40.93 -23.53 -11.55
N GLU A 635 41.60 -24.60 -11.14
CA GLU A 635 42.78 -25.11 -11.85
C GLU A 635 42.37 -25.88 -13.12
N LYS A 636 43.17 -25.76 -14.18
CA LYS A 636 42.92 -26.43 -15.46
C LYS A 636 42.87 -27.97 -15.34
N GLU A 637 43.51 -28.52 -14.31
CA GLU A 637 43.67 -29.96 -14.10
C GLU A 637 42.50 -30.60 -13.34
N TRP A 638 41.60 -29.79 -12.78
CA TRP A 638 40.40 -30.32 -12.14
C TRP A 638 39.45 -30.85 -13.22
N LYS A 639 39.53 -32.15 -13.51
CA LYS A 639 38.54 -32.86 -14.32
C LYS A 639 37.18 -32.71 -13.64
N LEU A 640 36.37 -31.78 -14.15
CA LEU A 640 35.04 -31.47 -13.64
C LEU A 640 34.17 -32.74 -13.70
N LYS A 641 33.92 -33.38 -12.55
CA LYS A 641 32.88 -34.40 -12.40
C LYS A 641 31.55 -33.66 -12.25
N LEU A 642 31.00 -33.20 -13.37
CA LEU A 642 29.69 -32.56 -13.42
C LEU A 642 28.56 -33.57 -13.49
#